data_AF-A0A2V8U3S2-F1
#
_entry.id   AF-A0A2V8U3S2-F1
#
_cell.length_a   1.000
_cell.length_b   1.000
_cell.length_c   1.000
_cell.angle_alpha   90.00
_cell.angle_beta   90.00
_cell.angle_gamma   90.00
#
_symmetry.space_group_name_H-M   'P 1'
#
loop_
_entity.id
_entity.type
_entity.pdbx_description
1 polymer ?
#
loop_
_entity_poly.entity_id
_entity_poly.type
_entity_poly.pdbx_seq_one_letter_code
_entity_poly.pdbx_strand_id
1 'polypeptide(L)'
;MLKRVAASFLVVPLVAIALSAQGLETKASKDDWEEINFEFNSAVLVDGFPSLLRLAELLQKYPGYKVRIEGHTDRIGNQRYNEKLGLARCNSVRDFLVKYGARANQIEVVTLGKAKPKYGGEKPGYVKTDEARWMNRRVVLTVMDEQGRTVGAGGPGDAIRAIEPAKQAPAMADCCAEVLRRLDKLDEIARMLKDLTDQNAALRREIEGLKQNQQVLESKVNQPPPKIPTAQEVATAAAREIDKKKDPRFQLLGVNIGSDQNGDVTFSGKGRFFAPFGPNFAVQAQGEYLYFKGQREGQFDLGLVDRIGRFQAGLFSSFKHVTLAGNQSGGTLGQAALTLDYIFRFGKLGVFGTKGFMDNALINRANDISASGALLRNVILERYLKIVDQAGVSTTFGLFGNSYLEGNLGYLRSTGYGDRAGGTLRFVFPMNDKIAFTIEGGLNETLLSRDNNGRAVVGVQFSNMIRPKEYLAANHALPVDVPRLRYEVLTRRVRIGNDPPVADAGADQIGVPAGAITLDGSNSYDPDGDPITFQWIQEGAPAVTLSTPLNARTTFTAASGQSYTFRLVVKDDRGGQGAARVHVTTRAADRAQVLVFIADPKRIELGQSSTLSWKVINAETVTISGIGTVALSGSAPVSPSVTTTYTLTAHSGVNDETATATVEVAPPQTKVLFCTASPMNIVAGESSTLSWQTSNATSVTITPGVGPVANNGSVAVMPAQTTTYTITATGVPGPGLSATDTCSVAVTVTAGQLPRIVRFSATPATINSGQTSTLLWVVENATRVNITSVGDVQPGGTQDVSPAATTTYTLTATNQAGSATAQTTVTVNVIPLVKITSFTATPPVSPSPGSAVVLACTAAGAVSITMAGSVFGPGTATTTVRPAQDTTYTCIATGPTGQTDQQSLTVKVTQPPPPTGGTGPTIVVAGGTSITTIYRIITLDASGSFSPQGNNPLTFNWTVRAQAAAILPPNSPTPTIELGLIGGDYIFDLTVTDSKGNSSTATIVVHFINVKVQ
;
A
#
# COMPACT_ATOMS: atom_id res chain seq x y z
N MET A 1 73.15 30.03 53.54
CA MET A 1 73.25 30.78 52.26
C MET A 1 73.94 29.85 51.26
N LEU A 2 73.49 29.60 50.03
CA LEU A 2 72.24 29.92 49.31
C LEU A 2 71.45 28.60 49.13
N LYS A 3 70.18 28.46 49.51
CA LYS A 3 68.96 28.72 48.71
C LYS A 3 68.96 28.15 47.28
N ARG A 4 67.91 27.33 46.99
CA ARG A 4 67.51 26.69 45.71
C ARG A 4 68.29 25.44 45.27
N VAL A 5 67.93 24.31 45.89
CA VAL A 5 67.82 23.02 45.17
C VAL A 5 66.63 23.12 44.22
N ALA A 6 66.76 22.60 42.99
CA ALA A 6 65.70 22.61 41.97
C ALA A 6 65.03 21.23 41.84
N ALA A 7 63.75 21.21 41.50
CA ALA A 7 62.94 20.01 41.40
C ALA A 7 62.37 19.81 39.99
N SER A 8 62.20 18.53 39.62
CA SER A 8 61.01 17.97 38.97
C SER A 8 60.55 18.42 37.56
N PHE A 9 60.57 17.44 36.64
CA PHE A 9 59.60 17.17 35.57
C PHE A 9 59.27 18.23 34.49
N LEU A 10 59.66 17.94 33.24
CA LEU A 10 58.78 17.54 32.11
C LEU A 10 59.68 16.88 31.02
N VAL A 11 59.47 15.62 30.61
CA VAL A 11 58.58 15.12 29.53
C VAL A 11 59.04 15.49 28.09
N VAL A 12 59.88 14.62 27.51
CA VAL A 12 59.70 13.82 26.25
C VAL A 12 58.55 14.28 25.31
N PRO A 13 58.67 14.29 23.95
CA PRO A 13 59.54 13.48 23.08
C PRO A 13 60.36 14.29 22.03
N LEU A 14 61.22 13.74 21.16
CA LEU A 14 61.62 12.36 20.81
C LEU A 14 60.62 11.46 20.03
N VAL A 15 59.82 12.03 19.13
CA VAL A 15 58.95 11.30 18.18
C VAL A 15 59.22 11.82 16.77
N ALA A 16 60.06 11.08 16.02
CA ALA A 16 60.43 11.45 14.64
C ALA A 16 60.82 10.25 13.73
N ILE A 17 60.99 9.03 14.29
CA ILE A 17 61.35 7.81 13.53
C ILE A 17 60.32 6.68 13.79
N ALA A 18 59.18 7.01 14.40
CA ALA A 18 58.10 6.09 14.76
C ALA A 18 56.85 6.25 13.86
N LEU A 19 57.04 6.54 12.57
CA LEU A 19 55.97 6.83 11.60
C LEU A 19 56.30 6.31 10.18
N SER A 20 56.65 5.04 10.08
CA SER A 20 56.76 4.30 8.80
C SER A 20 56.30 2.85 8.96
N ALA A 21 55.18 2.64 9.66
CA ALA A 21 54.63 1.33 10.00
C ALA A 21 53.11 1.26 9.86
N GLN A 22 52.62 1.51 8.64
CA GLN A 22 51.36 0.95 8.12
C GLN A 22 51.31 1.13 6.60
N GLY A 23 51.08 0.03 5.88
CA GLY A 23 50.90 0.05 4.43
C GLY A 23 49.48 0.46 4.06
N LEU A 24 49.19 1.76 4.12
CA LEU A 24 48.07 2.35 3.39
C LEU A 24 48.58 2.79 2.01
N GLU A 25 48.64 1.86 1.05
CA GLU A 25 48.41 2.23 -0.36
C GLU A 25 46.90 2.42 -0.55
N THR A 26 46.32 3.44 0.09
CA THR A 26 44.95 3.85 -0.20
C THR A 26 44.91 4.40 -1.61
N LYS A 27 44.43 3.58 -2.55
CA LYS A 27 44.07 4.00 -3.91
C LYS A 27 42.67 4.64 -3.96
N ALA A 28 42.08 4.89 -2.80
CA ALA A 28 40.88 5.66 -2.59
C ALA A 28 41.01 7.05 -3.26
N SER A 29 40.08 7.41 -4.14
CA SER A 29 39.99 8.78 -4.65
C SER A 29 39.43 9.70 -3.56
N LYS A 30 39.37 11.02 -3.84
CA LYS A 30 38.65 11.96 -2.97
C LYS A 30 37.18 11.52 -2.77
N ASP A 31 36.57 10.95 -3.80
CA ASP A 31 35.15 10.60 -3.86
C ASP A 31 34.81 9.37 -2.99
N ASP A 32 35.78 8.48 -2.76
CA ASP A 32 35.65 7.38 -1.79
C ASP A 32 35.48 7.87 -0.34
N TRP A 33 35.94 9.10 -0.02
CA TRP A 33 35.69 9.76 1.26
C TRP A 33 34.38 10.57 1.28
N GLU A 34 33.65 10.65 0.16
CA GLU A 34 32.30 11.22 0.10
C GLU A 34 31.20 10.12 0.23
N GLU A 35 31.53 8.84 0.49
CA GLU A 35 30.54 7.76 0.71
C GLU A 35 30.09 7.59 2.17
N ILE A 36 28.78 7.39 2.40
CA ILE A 36 28.22 7.11 3.74
C ILE A 36 28.55 5.67 4.14
N ASN A 37 29.60 5.49 4.94
CA ASN A 37 30.06 4.19 5.40
C ASN A 37 29.58 3.86 6.84
N PHE A 38 29.49 2.56 7.14
CA PHE A 38 28.98 2.04 8.41
C PHE A 38 29.92 1.02 9.05
N GLU A 39 30.01 1.08 10.37
CA GLU A 39 30.71 0.11 11.21
C GLU A 39 30.16 -1.33 11.06
N PHE A 40 30.98 -2.31 11.42
CA PHE A 40 30.60 -3.72 11.34
C PHE A 40 29.44 -4.05 12.29
N ASN A 41 28.40 -4.73 11.79
CA ASN A 41 27.12 -4.94 12.49
C ASN A 41 26.50 -3.63 13.03
N SER A 42 26.64 -2.52 12.31
CA SER A 42 26.02 -1.24 12.67
C SER A 42 25.15 -0.67 11.57
N ALA A 43 24.05 -0.03 11.98
CA ALA A 43 23.26 0.91 11.18
C ALA A 43 23.26 2.32 11.80
N VAL A 44 24.11 2.57 12.83
CA VAL A 44 24.31 3.90 13.41
C VAL A 44 25.08 4.74 12.39
N LEU A 45 24.53 5.90 12.05
CA LEU A 45 25.21 6.89 11.22
C LEU A 45 26.34 7.52 12.06
N VAL A 46 27.59 7.38 11.60
CA VAL A 46 28.79 7.87 12.29
C VAL A 46 29.56 8.95 11.52
N ASP A 47 29.20 9.16 10.25
CA ASP A 47 29.87 10.09 9.32
C ASP A 47 28.86 10.61 8.26
N GLY A 48 29.29 11.55 7.42
CA GLY A 48 28.51 12.15 6.33
C GLY A 48 27.58 13.30 6.74
N PHE A 49 27.55 13.65 8.04
CA PHE A 49 26.59 14.61 8.62
C PHE A 49 26.52 15.97 7.90
N PRO A 50 27.62 16.67 7.54
CA PRO A 50 27.52 18.00 6.92
C PRO A 50 26.91 17.96 5.53
N SER A 51 27.27 16.94 4.74
CA SER A 51 26.78 16.76 3.38
C SER A 51 25.33 16.25 3.37
N LEU A 52 24.94 15.40 4.31
CA LEU A 52 23.54 15.01 4.50
C LEU A 52 22.67 16.18 4.96
N LEU A 53 23.19 17.10 5.78
CA LEU A 53 22.47 18.32 6.17
C LEU A 53 22.19 19.22 4.96
N ARG A 54 23.22 19.54 4.15
CA ARG A 54 23.06 20.31 2.91
C ARG A 54 22.16 19.62 1.88
N LEU A 55 22.17 18.28 1.81
CA LEU A 55 21.24 17.53 0.96
C LEU A 55 19.78 17.65 1.46
N ALA A 56 19.55 17.64 2.78
CA ALA A 56 18.21 17.86 3.33
C ALA A 56 17.67 19.26 3.03
N GLU A 57 18.51 20.30 3.15
CA GLU A 57 18.19 21.69 2.77
C GLU A 57 17.85 21.81 1.28
N LEU A 58 18.63 21.16 0.40
CA LEU A 58 18.37 21.17 -1.04
C LEU A 58 17.08 20.44 -1.41
N LEU A 59 16.77 19.29 -0.78
CA LEU A 59 15.51 18.58 -1.00
C LEU A 59 14.31 19.38 -0.47
N GLN A 60 14.45 20.07 0.66
CA GLN A 60 13.43 20.98 1.18
C GLN A 60 13.13 22.12 0.20
N LYS A 61 14.18 22.68 -0.42
CA LYS A 61 14.13 23.81 -1.36
C LYS A 61 13.61 23.42 -2.75
N TYR A 62 13.93 22.22 -3.23
CA TYR A 62 13.59 21.73 -4.57
C TYR A 62 12.71 20.46 -4.50
N PRO A 63 11.40 20.60 -4.19
CA PRO A 63 10.52 19.47 -3.84
C PRO A 63 10.22 18.50 -4.98
N GLY A 64 10.59 18.84 -6.23
CA GLY A 64 10.44 17.98 -7.40
C GLY A 64 11.49 16.88 -7.51
N TYR A 65 12.68 17.06 -6.90
CA TYR A 65 13.74 16.05 -6.90
C TYR A 65 13.45 14.95 -5.88
N LYS A 66 13.83 13.72 -6.22
CA LYS A 66 13.71 12.53 -5.37
C LYS A 66 15.07 11.87 -5.18
N VAL A 67 15.24 11.11 -4.09
CA VAL A 67 16.45 10.35 -3.79
C VAL A 67 16.10 8.91 -3.44
N ARG A 68 16.68 7.96 -4.18
CA ARG A 68 16.71 6.54 -3.79
C ARG A 68 17.98 6.27 -2.97
N ILE A 69 17.80 5.60 -1.84
CA ILE A 69 18.84 5.25 -0.88
C ILE A 69 19.07 3.73 -0.96
N GLU A 70 20.21 3.31 -1.51
CA GLU A 70 20.57 1.90 -1.71
C GLU A 70 21.58 1.42 -0.67
N GLY A 71 21.18 0.45 0.16
CA GLY A 71 21.94 -0.01 1.33
C GLY A 71 22.72 -1.29 1.07
N HIS A 72 24.03 -1.25 1.33
CA HIS A 72 24.95 -2.38 1.12
C HIS A 72 25.55 -2.91 2.43
N THR A 73 26.03 -4.16 2.38
CA THR A 73 26.79 -4.84 3.42
C THR A 73 28.02 -5.53 2.80
N ASP A 74 29.01 -5.87 3.64
CA ASP A 74 29.99 -6.88 3.26
C ASP A 74 29.36 -8.30 3.25
N ARG A 75 30.13 -9.32 2.81
CA ARG A 75 29.57 -10.66 2.58
C ARG A 75 29.24 -11.47 3.85
N ILE A 76 29.60 -11.00 5.04
CA ILE A 76 29.59 -11.78 6.28
C ILE A 76 28.16 -11.96 6.80
N GLY A 77 27.82 -13.16 7.29
CA GLY A 77 26.47 -13.52 7.73
C GLY A 77 25.54 -14.00 6.60
N ASN A 78 24.33 -14.44 6.94
CA ASN A 78 23.36 -14.95 5.96
C ASN A 78 22.71 -13.82 5.13
N GLN A 79 21.98 -14.18 4.07
CA GLN A 79 21.36 -13.20 3.17
C GLN A 79 20.28 -12.35 3.87
N ARG A 80 19.28 -12.99 4.51
CA ARG A 80 18.16 -12.34 5.21
C ARG A 80 18.61 -11.34 6.28
N TYR A 81 19.69 -11.65 6.98
CA TYR A 81 20.34 -10.76 7.94
C TYR A 81 20.94 -9.52 7.27
N ASN A 82 21.66 -9.69 6.16
CA ASN A 82 22.28 -8.59 5.44
C ASN A 82 21.26 -7.70 4.71
N GLU A 83 20.16 -8.27 4.22
CA GLU A 83 19.01 -7.52 3.71
C GLU A 83 18.42 -6.62 4.81
N LYS A 84 18.18 -7.18 6.00
CA LYS A 84 17.67 -6.43 7.17
C LYS A 84 18.66 -5.34 7.63
N LEU A 85 19.97 -5.62 7.67
CA LEU A 85 21.00 -4.66 8.06
C LEU A 85 21.16 -3.53 7.02
N GLY A 86 21.15 -3.85 5.73
CA GLY A 86 21.17 -2.87 4.65
C GLY A 86 19.94 -1.96 4.67
N LEU A 87 18.74 -2.51 4.92
CA LEU A 87 17.51 -1.72 5.06
C LEU A 87 17.54 -0.81 6.29
N ALA A 88 18.09 -1.29 7.42
CA ALA A 88 18.28 -0.47 8.62
C ALA A 88 19.19 0.74 8.36
N ARG A 89 20.25 0.57 7.56
CA ARG A 89 21.15 1.67 7.14
C ARG A 89 20.42 2.71 6.30
N CYS A 90 19.61 2.28 5.33
CA CYS A 90 18.79 3.21 4.53
C CYS A 90 17.79 3.99 5.38
N ASN A 91 17.16 3.33 6.35
CA ASN A 91 16.26 4.00 7.30
C ASN A 91 17.01 5.06 8.12
N SER A 92 18.20 4.78 8.68
CA SER A 92 19.00 5.78 9.40
C SER A 92 19.32 7.03 8.56
N VAL A 93 19.61 6.86 7.27
CA VAL A 93 19.89 8.00 6.37
C VAL A 93 18.60 8.75 5.99
N ARG A 94 17.50 8.04 5.69
CA ARG A 94 16.18 8.65 5.46
C ARG A 94 15.74 9.47 6.67
N ASP A 95 15.81 8.90 7.87
CA ASP A 95 15.30 9.51 9.09
C ASP A 95 16.13 10.73 9.49
N PHE A 96 17.42 10.74 9.16
CA PHE A 96 18.24 11.96 9.20
C PHE A 96 17.75 13.02 8.20
N LEU A 97 17.64 12.68 6.90
CA LEU A 97 17.21 13.64 5.87
C LEU A 97 15.83 14.25 6.16
N VAL A 98 14.87 13.44 6.62
CA VAL A 98 13.52 13.91 7.00
C VAL A 98 13.58 14.81 8.23
N LYS A 99 14.36 14.45 9.26
CA LYS A 99 14.54 15.26 10.47
C LYS A 99 15.12 16.66 10.17
N TYR A 100 15.94 16.79 9.13
CA TYR A 100 16.59 18.05 8.75
C TYR A 100 15.98 18.75 7.52
N GLY A 101 14.78 18.34 7.07
CA GLY A 101 13.92 19.16 6.20
C GLY A 101 13.44 18.53 4.89
N ALA A 102 14.01 17.41 4.45
CA ALA A 102 13.56 16.71 3.25
C ALA A 102 12.16 16.10 3.47
N ARG A 103 11.30 16.11 2.44
CA ARG A 103 9.96 15.53 2.57
C ARG A 103 10.02 14.02 2.38
N ALA A 104 9.30 13.26 3.20
CA ALA A 104 9.33 11.79 3.15
C ALA A 104 8.91 11.21 1.78
N ASN A 105 8.04 11.91 1.03
CA ASN A 105 7.62 11.51 -0.32
C ASN A 105 8.68 11.76 -1.42
N GLN A 106 9.80 12.41 -1.09
CA GLN A 106 10.97 12.55 -1.96
C GLN A 106 11.95 11.37 -1.80
N ILE A 107 11.80 10.52 -0.78
CA ILE A 107 12.82 9.53 -0.42
C ILE A 107 12.30 8.10 -0.60
N GLU A 108 13.04 7.31 -1.37
CA GLU A 108 12.83 5.87 -1.55
C GLU A 108 13.98 5.10 -0.87
N VAL A 109 13.69 3.96 -0.22
CA VAL A 109 14.70 3.12 0.45
C VAL A 109 14.71 1.71 -0.13
N VAL A 110 15.89 1.24 -0.55
CA VAL A 110 16.11 -0.09 -1.13
C VAL A 110 17.32 -0.73 -0.45
N THR A 111 17.27 -2.05 -0.22
CA THR A 111 18.44 -2.81 0.27
C THR A 111 18.95 -3.73 -0.83
N LEU A 112 20.26 -3.75 -1.02
CA LEU A 112 20.95 -4.71 -1.89
C LEU A 112 21.76 -5.71 -1.07
N GLY A 113 21.85 -5.52 0.26
CA GLY A 113 22.62 -6.36 1.18
C GLY A 113 24.02 -6.61 0.65
N LYS A 114 24.38 -7.89 0.53
CA LYS A 114 25.67 -8.34 -0.02
C LYS A 114 25.66 -8.69 -1.52
N ALA A 115 24.59 -8.40 -2.25
CA ALA A 115 24.43 -8.84 -3.64
C ALA A 115 25.24 -8.00 -4.65
N LYS A 116 25.65 -6.78 -4.29
CA LYS A 116 26.49 -5.89 -5.12
C LYS A 116 27.63 -5.24 -4.30
N PRO A 117 28.74 -5.97 -4.05
CA PRO A 117 29.96 -5.36 -3.51
C PRO A 117 30.58 -4.37 -4.51
N LYS A 118 31.23 -3.31 -4.00
CA LYS A 118 32.04 -2.36 -4.80
C LYS A 118 33.46 -2.90 -4.98
N TYR A 119 33.97 -3.64 -4.00
CA TYR A 119 35.28 -4.32 -4.06
C TYR A 119 35.13 -5.81 -3.74
N GLY A 120 35.58 -6.68 -4.66
CA GLY A 120 35.52 -8.14 -4.50
C GLY A 120 36.79 -8.79 -3.94
N GLY A 121 37.90 -8.05 -3.80
CA GLY A 121 39.23 -8.56 -3.44
C GLY A 121 39.44 -8.78 -1.94
N GLU A 122 38.52 -9.46 -1.26
CA GLU A 122 38.59 -9.64 0.20
C GLU A 122 39.56 -10.76 0.64
N LYS A 123 40.34 -10.51 1.70
CA LYS A 123 41.18 -11.55 2.34
C LYS A 123 40.35 -12.46 3.26
N PRO A 124 40.77 -13.72 3.54
CA PRO A 124 40.19 -14.52 4.61
C PRO A 124 40.57 -13.98 6.00
N GLY A 125 39.61 -13.86 6.91
CA GLY A 125 39.81 -13.30 8.27
C GLY A 125 39.34 -11.85 8.40
N TYR A 126 38.87 -11.44 9.59
CA TYR A 126 38.43 -10.06 9.85
C TYR A 126 39.63 -9.20 10.28
N VAL A 127 39.84 -8.08 9.61
CA VAL A 127 40.79 -7.04 10.04
C VAL A 127 40.06 -5.71 9.96
N LYS A 128 40.22 -4.84 10.97
CA LYS A 128 39.62 -3.48 10.94
C LYS A 128 40.08 -2.64 9.74
N THR A 129 41.21 -2.99 9.13
CA THR A 129 41.81 -2.34 7.95
C THR A 129 41.55 -3.08 6.63
N ASP A 130 40.58 -4.02 6.56
CA ASP A 130 40.12 -4.57 5.27
C ASP A 130 39.24 -3.54 4.55
N GLU A 131 39.91 -2.59 3.88
CA GLU A 131 39.36 -1.45 3.13
C GLU A 131 38.22 -1.85 2.20
N ALA A 132 38.37 -2.98 1.48
CA ALA A 132 37.34 -3.53 0.62
C ALA A 132 36.01 -3.82 1.36
N ARG A 133 36.08 -4.28 2.62
CA ARG A 133 34.89 -4.50 3.45
C ARG A 133 34.31 -3.23 4.02
N TRP A 134 35.16 -2.26 4.38
CA TRP A 134 34.70 -0.93 4.80
C TRP A 134 33.84 -0.30 3.70
N MET A 135 34.38 -0.21 2.49
CA MET A 135 33.70 0.33 1.29
C MET A 135 32.53 -0.54 0.78
N ASN A 136 32.40 -1.80 1.23
CA ASN A 136 31.21 -2.62 0.98
C ASN A 136 30.08 -2.32 1.99
N ARG A 137 30.36 -1.73 3.15
CA ARG A 137 29.36 -1.35 4.17
C ARG A 137 28.86 0.09 4.00
N ARG A 138 28.52 0.47 2.76
CA ARG A 138 28.08 1.83 2.40
C ARG A 138 26.57 1.97 2.17
N VAL A 139 26.12 3.22 2.05
CA VAL A 139 24.88 3.62 1.37
C VAL A 139 25.21 4.44 0.13
N VAL A 140 24.52 4.17 -0.98
CA VAL A 140 24.59 4.94 -2.23
C VAL A 140 23.30 5.78 -2.38
N LEU A 141 23.43 7.01 -2.86
CA LEU A 141 22.33 7.94 -3.09
C LEU A 141 22.16 8.20 -4.58
N THR A 142 20.96 7.96 -5.10
CA THR A 142 20.60 8.16 -6.52
C THR A 142 19.51 9.22 -6.62
N VAL A 143 19.86 10.39 -7.15
CA VAL A 143 18.95 11.52 -7.34
C VAL A 143 18.22 11.40 -8.68
N MET A 144 16.90 11.61 -8.65
CA MET A 144 16.03 11.65 -9.81
C MET A 144 15.36 13.02 -9.93
N ASP A 145 15.21 13.52 -11.16
CA ASP A 145 14.46 14.75 -11.45
C ASP A 145 12.93 14.54 -11.46
N GLU A 146 12.19 15.62 -11.71
CA GLU A 146 10.72 15.60 -11.82
C GLU A 146 10.20 14.67 -12.92
N GLN A 147 11.02 14.37 -13.92
CA GLN A 147 10.72 13.44 -15.02
C GLN A 147 11.14 11.99 -14.70
N GLY A 148 11.65 11.73 -13.49
CA GLY A 148 12.07 10.41 -13.02
C GLY A 148 13.43 9.94 -13.57
N ARG A 149 14.20 10.83 -14.21
CA ARG A 149 15.51 10.50 -14.78
C ARG A 149 16.59 10.66 -13.72
N THR A 150 17.53 9.71 -13.65
CA THR A 150 18.69 9.84 -12.77
C THR A 150 19.57 11.01 -13.21
N VAL A 151 19.77 11.98 -12.32
CA VAL A 151 20.60 13.18 -12.53
C VAL A 151 21.91 13.15 -11.72
N GLY A 152 22.01 12.25 -10.74
CA GLY A 152 23.25 11.94 -10.03
C GLY A 152 23.15 10.61 -9.28
N ALA A 153 24.26 9.90 -9.12
CA ALA A 153 24.32 8.66 -8.35
C ALA A 153 25.71 8.49 -7.73
N GLY A 154 25.79 8.32 -6.41
CA GLY A 154 27.07 8.24 -5.69
C GLY A 154 26.93 8.57 -4.20
N GLY A 155 27.83 9.42 -3.69
CA GLY A 155 27.77 9.94 -2.33
C GLY A 155 26.80 11.13 -2.18
N PRO A 156 26.65 11.71 -0.96
CA PRO A 156 25.90 12.95 -0.78
C PRO A 156 26.49 14.12 -1.58
N GLY A 157 27.79 14.10 -1.87
CA GLY A 157 28.42 15.08 -2.75
C GLY A 157 27.82 15.06 -4.17
N ASP A 158 27.66 13.88 -4.77
CA ASP A 158 27.01 13.73 -6.08
C ASP A 158 25.54 14.12 -6.03
N ALA A 159 24.86 13.78 -4.94
CA ALA A 159 23.47 14.15 -4.73
C ALA A 159 23.28 15.68 -4.60
N ILE A 160 24.20 16.38 -3.94
CA ILE A 160 24.23 17.86 -3.89
C ILE A 160 24.50 18.43 -5.29
N ARG A 161 25.55 17.93 -5.97
CA ARG A 161 25.96 18.37 -7.32
C ARG A 161 24.83 18.21 -8.36
N ALA A 162 23.93 17.25 -8.19
CA ALA A 162 22.80 16.98 -9.08
C ALA A 162 21.55 17.85 -8.83
N ILE A 163 21.45 18.56 -7.70
CA ILE A 163 20.28 19.39 -7.34
C ILE A 163 20.60 20.90 -7.43
N GLU A 164 21.88 21.29 -7.31
CA GLU A 164 22.27 22.71 -7.41
C GLU A 164 22.21 23.25 -8.87
N PRO A 165 21.49 24.36 -9.12
CA PRO A 165 21.27 24.86 -10.48
C PRO A 165 22.54 25.52 -11.05
N ALA A 166 23.12 24.88 -12.07
CA ALA A 166 24.36 25.32 -12.70
C ALA A 166 24.20 26.58 -13.58
N LYS A 167 24.34 27.79 -13.00
CA LYS A 167 24.88 28.98 -13.70
C LYS A 167 25.19 30.18 -12.78
N GLN A 168 26.44 30.26 -12.30
CA GLN A 168 27.28 31.45 -12.46
C GLN A 168 28.76 31.02 -12.39
N ALA A 169 29.64 31.77 -13.06
CA ALA A 169 30.99 31.34 -13.43
C ALA A 169 32.09 31.95 -12.52
N PRO A 170 33.40 31.87 -12.83
CA PRO A 170 34.42 31.52 -11.84
C PRO A 170 34.85 32.69 -10.94
N ALA A 171 34.29 32.79 -9.74
CA ALA A 171 34.70 33.78 -8.73
C ALA A 171 34.68 33.28 -7.27
N MET A 172 34.31 32.02 -7.01
CA MET A 172 34.20 31.45 -5.64
C MET A 172 34.90 30.09 -5.48
N ALA A 173 35.79 29.71 -6.41
CA ALA A 173 36.66 28.55 -6.24
C ALA A 173 37.86 28.85 -5.32
N ASP A 174 38.45 30.05 -5.46
CA ASP A 174 39.68 30.42 -4.76
C ASP A 174 39.51 30.60 -3.24
N CYS A 175 38.31 30.93 -2.76
CA CYS A 175 38.06 31.21 -1.33
C CYS A 175 38.11 29.96 -0.43
N CYS A 176 37.86 28.76 -1.00
CA CYS A 176 37.96 27.49 -0.26
C CYS A 176 39.20 26.66 -0.62
N ALA A 177 39.91 27.01 -1.70
CA ALA A 177 41.20 26.38 -2.03
C ALA A 177 42.27 26.65 -0.95
N GLU A 178 42.26 27.83 -0.33
CA GLU A 178 43.25 28.26 0.67
C GLU A 178 43.21 27.46 1.99
N VAL A 179 42.13 26.73 2.30
CA VAL A 179 42.10 25.83 3.47
C VAL A 179 42.73 24.47 3.14
N LEU A 180 42.47 23.91 1.95
CA LEU A 180 43.07 22.65 1.52
C LEU A 180 44.55 22.81 1.13
N ARG A 181 44.95 23.98 0.60
CA ARG A 181 46.35 24.35 0.34
C ARG A 181 47.22 24.38 1.62
N ARG A 182 46.62 24.30 2.81
CA ARG A 182 47.35 24.19 4.10
C ARG A 182 47.67 22.75 4.52
N LEU A 183 47.17 21.74 3.81
CA LEU A 183 47.43 20.32 4.12
C LEU A 183 48.58 19.69 3.30
N ASP A 184 48.95 20.26 2.15
CA ASP A 184 50.11 19.81 1.34
C ASP A 184 51.49 20.29 1.85
N LYS A 185 51.56 20.86 3.08
CA LYS A 185 52.81 21.42 3.65
C LYS A 185 53.84 20.39 4.14
N LEU A 186 53.60 19.08 3.95
CA LEU A 186 54.57 18.04 4.32
C LEU A 186 55.83 18.06 3.44
N ASP A 187 55.69 18.37 2.16
CA ASP A 187 56.80 18.34 1.19
C ASP A 187 57.73 19.57 1.29
N GLU A 188 57.25 20.64 1.95
CA GLU A 188 58.00 21.87 2.20
C GLU A 188 58.90 21.74 3.45
N ILE A 189 58.40 21.09 4.51
CA ILE A 189 59.17 20.82 5.75
C ILE A 189 60.32 19.85 5.47
N ALA A 190 60.10 18.84 4.62
CA ALA A 190 61.13 17.89 4.20
C ALA A 190 62.32 18.55 3.47
N ARG A 191 62.08 19.67 2.78
CA ARG A 191 63.14 20.46 2.11
C ARG A 191 63.82 21.43 3.09
N MET A 192 63.04 22.06 3.98
CA MET A 192 63.54 23.04 4.96
C MET A 192 64.52 22.43 5.98
N LEU A 193 64.32 21.17 6.38
CA LEU A 193 65.29 20.47 7.26
C LEU A 193 66.63 20.15 6.56
N LYS A 194 66.61 19.98 5.24
CA LYS A 194 67.83 19.71 4.45
C LYS A 194 68.65 20.99 4.27
N ASP A 195 68.00 22.07 3.87
CA ASP A 195 68.63 23.37 3.61
C ASP A 195 69.37 23.94 4.84
N LEU A 196 68.74 23.91 6.03
CA LEU A 196 69.38 24.36 7.28
C LEU A 196 70.60 23.50 7.71
N THR A 197 70.65 22.25 7.26
CA THR A 197 71.77 21.32 7.53
C THR A 197 72.95 21.60 6.61
N ASP A 198 72.69 21.80 5.31
CA ASP A 198 73.72 22.00 4.29
C ASP A 198 74.38 23.40 4.40
N GLN A 199 73.61 24.47 4.69
CA GLN A 199 74.16 25.83 4.78
C GLN A 199 75.19 26.01 5.92
N ASN A 200 74.98 25.39 7.09
CA ASN A 200 75.94 25.40 8.20
C ASN A 200 77.24 24.64 7.88
N ALA A 201 77.19 23.69 6.95
CA ALA A 201 78.33 22.87 6.57
C ALA A 201 79.19 23.50 5.44
N ALA A 202 78.69 24.52 4.75
CA ALA A 202 79.44 25.25 3.72
C ALA A 202 80.34 26.33 4.33
N LEU A 203 79.77 27.27 5.08
CA LEU A 203 80.47 28.45 5.63
C LEU A 203 81.64 28.11 6.57
N ARG A 204 81.69 26.90 7.12
CA ARG A 204 82.81 26.42 7.97
C ARG A 204 83.99 25.81 7.21
N ARG A 205 83.89 25.56 5.89
CA ARG A 205 84.96 24.89 5.11
C ARG A 205 85.80 25.82 4.25
N GLU A 206 85.29 26.99 3.89
CA GLU A 206 85.95 27.88 2.92
C GLU A 206 86.93 28.88 3.55
N ILE A 207 86.73 29.25 4.83
CA ILE A 207 87.54 30.27 5.52
C ILE A 207 88.88 29.73 6.05
N GLU A 208 88.94 28.46 6.49
CA GLU A 208 90.13 27.90 7.14
C GLU A 208 91.15 27.32 6.12
N GLY A 209 90.66 26.74 5.01
CA GLY A 209 91.49 25.97 4.07
C GLY A 209 92.47 26.79 3.22
N LEU A 210 92.22 28.09 3.02
CA LEU A 210 93.01 28.94 2.13
C LEU A 210 94.05 29.83 2.83
N LYS A 211 94.05 29.92 4.17
CA LYS A 211 95.05 30.70 4.92
C LYS A 211 96.27 29.90 5.37
N GLN A 212 96.11 28.63 5.74
CA GLN A 212 97.23 27.85 6.29
C GLN A 212 98.22 27.33 5.23
N ASN A 213 97.78 27.08 3.99
CA ASN A 213 98.61 26.43 2.97
C ASN A 213 99.71 27.33 2.36
N GLN A 214 99.60 28.67 2.47
CA GLN A 214 100.56 29.58 1.84
C GLN A 214 101.83 29.82 2.70
N GLN A 215 101.73 29.76 4.04
CA GLN A 215 102.85 30.11 4.95
C GLN A 215 103.73 28.92 5.38
N VAL A 216 103.37 27.68 5.00
CA VAL A 216 104.04 26.46 5.51
C VAL A 216 105.07 25.86 4.51
N LEU A 217 105.07 26.29 3.25
CA LEU A 217 106.02 25.77 2.24
C LEU A 217 107.38 26.47 2.26
N GLU A 218 107.45 27.77 2.58
CA GLU A 218 108.70 28.55 2.52
C GLU A 218 109.71 28.17 3.63
N SER A 219 109.23 27.61 4.75
CA SER A 219 110.05 27.33 5.94
C SER A 219 110.74 25.95 5.97
N LYS A 220 110.64 25.15 4.90
CA LYS A 220 111.09 23.73 4.89
C LYS A 220 112.31 23.41 4.00
N VAL A 221 113.02 24.42 3.49
CA VAL A 221 114.10 24.23 2.50
C VAL A 221 115.51 24.09 3.12
N ASN A 222 115.73 24.46 4.39
CA ASN A 222 117.07 24.45 5.01
C ASN A 222 117.12 23.84 6.43
N GLN A 223 117.60 22.58 6.57
CA GLN A 223 118.51 22.13 7.66
C GLN A 223 119.01 20.66 7.45
N PRO A 224 120.17 20.26 8.01
CA PRO A 224 120.87 19.00 7.72
C PRO A 224 120.54 17.82 8.69
N PRO A 225 120.95 16.57 8.38
CA PRO A 225 120.43 15.36 9.04
C PRO A 225 121.25 14.83 10.26
N PRO A 226 120.61 14.17 11.24
CA PRO A 226 121.26 13.46 12.37
C PRO A 226 121.54 11.96 12.09
N LYS A 227 122.26 11.31 13.02
CA LYS A 227 122.89 9.98 12.88
C LYS A 227 121.99 8.77 13.20
N ILE A 228 122.51 7.57 12.87
CA ILE A 228 121.87 6.24 13.00
C ILE A 228 121.86 5.74 14.47
N PRO A 229 120.78 5.10 14.98
CA PRO A 229 120.66 4.67 16.39
C PRO A 229 121.10 3.22 16.67
N THR A 230 121.16 2.85 17.96
CA THR A 230 121.68 1.58 18.51
C THR A 230 120.61 0.53 18.84
N ALA A 231 121.00 -0.70 19.22
CA ALA A 231 120.09 -1.84 19.41
C ALA A 231 118.98 -1.63 20.48
N GLN A 232 119.24 -0.87 21.55
CA GLN A 232 118.20 -0.57 22.55
C GLN A 232 117.22 0.51 22.05
N GLU A 233 117.69 1.38 21.16
CA GLU A 233 116.85 2.26 20.37
C GLU A 233 116.09 1.50 19.28
N VAL A 234 116.58 0.35 18.78
CA VAL A 234 115.81 -0.54 17.88
C VAL A 234 114.63 -1.18 18.62
N ALA A 235 114.80 -1.63 19.87
CA ALA A 235 113.66 -2.10 20.67
C ALA A 235 112.64 -0.97 20.95
N THR A 236 113.13 0.22 21.26
CA THR A 236 112.30 1.42 21.49
C THR A 236 111.66 1.93 20.19
N ALA A 237 112.32 1.75 19.04
CA ALA A 237 111.82 2.07 17.71
C ALA A 237 110.82 1.02 17.22
N ALA A 238 110.95 -0.26 17.60
CA ALA A 238 109.92 -1.27 17.34
C ALA A 238 108.62 -0.91 18.08
N ALA A 239 108.71 -0.51 19.35
CA ALA A 239 107.57 0.02 20.09
C ALA A 239 107.00 1.31 19.44
N ARG A 240 107.85 2.26 19.05
CA ARG A 240 107.42 3.50 18.38
C ARG A 240 106.93 3.31 16.94
N GLU A 241 107.31 2.24 16.25
CA GLU A 241 106.75 1.87 14.94
C GLU A 241 105.41 1.12 15.09
N ILE A 242 105.21 0.39 16.20
CA ILE A 242 103.88 -0.11 16.57
C ILE A 242 102.94 1.07 16.87
N ASP A 243 103.37 2.08 17.64
CA ASP A 243 102.60 3.34 17.85
C ASP A 243 102.39 4.13 16.53
N LYS A 244 103.38 4.17 15.63
CA LYS A 244 103.26 4.88 14.33
C LYS A 244 102.47 4.13 13.27
N LYS A 245 102.27 2.81 13.38
CA LYS A 245 101.32 2.03 12.57
C LYS A 245 99.88 2.40 12.98
N LYS A 246 99.53 3.69 12.83
CA LYS A 246 98.29 4.35 13.25
C LYS A 246 97.15 3.36 13.42
N ASP A 247 96.88 3.01 14.68
CA ASP A 247 95.83 2.04 15.02
C ASP A 247 94.51 2.60 14.44
N PRO A 248 93.92 1.93 13.41
CA PRO A 248 92.83 2.51 12.68
C PRO A 248 91.61 2.46 13.59
N ARG A 249 91.22 3.64 14.09
CA ARG A 249 90.14 3.77 15.08
C ARG A 249 88.84 3.14 14.62
N PHE A 250 88.66 2.89 13.32
CA PHE A 250 87.61 2.04 12.76
C PHE A 250 88.20 0.82 12.05
N GLN A 251 87.62 -0.35 12.30
CA GLN A 251 88.02 -1.66 11.78
C GLN A 251 86.79 -2.37 11.19
N LEU A 252 86.89 -2.90 9.96
CA LEU A 252 85.85 -3.74 9.37
C LEU A 252 86.17 -5.20 9.71
N LEU A 253 85.63 -5.67 10.84
CA LEU A 253 85.92 -6.99 11.42
C LEU A 253 85.48 -8.15 10.55
N GLY A 254 84.50 -7.97 9.67
CA GLY A 254 84.17 -8.97 8.67
C GLY A 254 82.99 -8.58 7.79
N VAL A 255 83.07 -8.98 6.53
CA VAL A 255 81.90 -9.21 5.67
C VAL A 255 81.85 -10.71 5.40
N ASN A 256 80.81 -11.38 5.90
CA ASN A 256 80.68 -12.83 5.90
C ASN A 256 79.42 -13.29 5.15
N ILE A 257 79.54 -14.39 4.41
CA ILE A 257 78.45 -15.05 3.66
C ILE A 257 78.52 -16.56 3.94
N GLY A 258 77.38 -17.21 4.05
CA GLY A 258 77.27 -18.68 4.15
C GLY A 258 75.83 -19.09 4.38
N SER A 259 75.59 -20.12 5.20
CA SER A 259 74.25 -20.63 5.47
C SER A 259 73.97 -20.84 6.95
N ASP A 260 72.68 -20.93 7.28
CA ASP A 260 72.23 -21.59 8.50
C ASP A 260 72.21 -23.12 8.32
N GLN A 261 71.75 -23.83 9.34
CA GLN A 261 71.58 -25.29 9.35
C GLN A 261 70.52 -25.83 8.37
N ASN A 262 69.63 -24.97 7.86
CA ASN A 262 68.61 -25.33 6.86
C ASN A 262 69.15 -25.20 5.42
N GLY A 263 70.39 -24.70 5.26
CA GLY A 263 70.98 -24.35 3.98
C GLY A 263 70.55 -22.97 3.47
N ASP A 264 69.81 -22.19 4.26
CA ASP A 264 69.33 -20.87 3.86
C ASP A 264 70.41 -19.80 4.03
N VAL A 265 70.51 -18.91 3.04
CA VAL A 265 71.61 -17.94 2.93
C VAL A 265 71.61 -16.95 4.09
N THR A 266 72.76 -16.81 4.75
CA THR A 266 73.01 -15.80 5.78
C THR A 266 74.13 -14.86 5.37
N PHE A 267 74.03 -13.61 5.85
CA PHE A 267 75.03 -12.57 5.66
C PHE A 267 75.26 -11.87 7.00
N SER A 268 76.50 -11.54 7.34
CA SER A 268 76.77 -10.56 8.40
C SER A 268 77.87 -9.57 8.02
N GLY A 269 77.68 -8.32 8.41
CA GLY A 269 78.68 -7.26 8.31
C GLY A 269 78.96 -6.69 9.70
N LYS A 270 80.20 -6.78 10.17
CA LYS A 270 80.60 -6.32 11.50
C LYS A 270 81.72 -5.28 11.43
N GLY A 271 81.49 -4.12 12.03
CA GLY A 271 82.48 -3.06 12.23
C GLY A 271 82.73 -2.79 13.70
N ARG A 272 83.93 -2.34 14.04
CA ARG A 272 84.32 -1.89 15.38
C ARG A 272 84.98 -0.52 15.30
N PHE A 273 84.58 0.38 16.19
CA PHE A 273 85.37 1.55 16.54
C PHE A 273 86.11 1.29 17.85
N PHE A 274 87.41 1.60 17.92
CA PHE A 274 88.22 1.45 19.12
C PHE A 274 89.18 2.64 19.25
N ALA A 275 89.13 3.33 20.38
CA ALA A 275 89.92 4.53 20.63
C ALA A 275 90.51 4.50 22.05
N PRO A 276 91.80 4.14 22.23
CA PRO A 276 92.48 4.28 23.50
C PRO A 276 92.63 5.75 23.90
N PHE A 277 92.57 6.02 25.21
CA PHE A 277 92.84 7.32 25.80
C PHE A 277 93.63 7.16 27.11
N GLY A 278 94.89 7.58 27.09
CA GLY A 278 95.85 7.20 28.14
C GLY A 278 96.29 5.72 28.02
N PRO A 279 97.06 5.21 29.00
CA PRO A 279 97.61 3.85 28.95
C PRO A 279 96.57 2.76 29.25
N ASN A 280 95.59 3.05 30.12
CA ASN A 280 94.69 2.02 30.64
C ASN A 280 93.33 1.99 29.95
N PHE A 281 92.80 3.12 29.46
CA PHE A 281 91.39 3.20 29.05
C PHE A 281 91.22 3.21 27.53
N ALA A 282 90.07 2.73 27.06
CA ALA A 282 89.59 2.91 25.68
C ALA A 282 88.07 3.03 25.60
N VAL A 283 87.59 3.79 24.61
CA VAL A 283 86.19 3.71 24.15
C VAL A 283 86.11 2.64 23.07
N GLN A 284 85.17 1.72 23.19
CA GLN A 284 84.86 0.75 22.14
C GLN A 284 83.38 0.86 21.74
N ALA A 285 83.12 0.93 20.44
CA ALA A 285 81.80 0.72 19.87
C ALA A 285 81.85 -0.39 18.82
N GLN A 286 80.77 -1.15 18.64
CA GLN A 286 80.63 -2.13 17.57
C GLN A 286 79.28 -1.96 16.88
N GLY A 287 79.24 -2.23 15.58
CA GLY A 287 78.01 -2.30 14.80
C GLY A 287 78.00 -3.62 14.02
N GLU A 288 76.95 -4.41 14.19
CA GLU A 288 76.80 -5.70 13.50
C GLU A 288 75.41 -5.78 12.86
N TYR A 289 75.38 -5.93 11.53
CA TYR A 289 74.16 -6.27 10.81
C TYR A 289 74.16 -7.75 10.49
N LEU A 290 73.06 -8.45 10.78
CA LEU A 290 72.85 -9.85 10.39
C LEU A 290 71.58 -9.99 9.56
N TYR A 291 71.68 -10.80 8.51
CA TYR A 291 70.56 -11.23 7.69
C TYR A 291 70.49 -12.76 7.69
N PHE A 292 69.28 -13.25 7.96
CA PHE A 292 68.84 -14.62 7.75
C PHE A 292 67.55 -14.56 6.91
N LYS A 293 67.15 -15.67 6.28
CA LYS A 293 65.90 -15.71 5.51
C LYS A 293 64.69 -15.45 6.42
N GLY A 294 64.03 -14.32 6.19
CA GLY A 294 62.89 -13.87 7.00
C GLY A 294 63.26 -13.20 8.34
N GLN A 295 64.54 -12.90 8.61
CA GLN A 295 64.99 -12.30 9.87
C GLN A 295 66.13 -11.31 9.60
N ARG A 296 65.97 -10.07 10.08
CA ARG A 296 66.94 -8.97 9.91
C ARG A 296 67.27 -8.37 11.27
N GLU A 297 68.56 -8.21 11.56
CA GLU A 297 69.03 -7.72 12.85
C GLU A 297 70.07 -6.60 12.65
N GLY A 298 69.95 -5.54 13.45
CA GLY A 298 71.02 -4.55 13.63
C GLY A 298 71.36 -4.45 15.11
N GLN A 299 72.58 -4.82 15.49
CA GLN A 299 73.14 -4.62 16.83
C GLN A 299 74.10 -3.43 16.83
N PHE A 300 74.01 -2.59 17.87
CA PHE A 300 74.97 -1.56 18.19
C PHE A 300 75.40 -1.70 19.65
N ASP A 301 76.72 -1.76 19.87
CA ASP A 301 77.35 -1.86 21.17
C ASP A 301 78.15 -0.59 21.43
N LEU A 302 78.07 -0.05 22.65
CA LEU A 302 78.91 1.05 23.11
C LEU A 302 79.37 0.79 24.55
N GLY A 303 80.67 0.97 24.81
CA GLY A 303 81.23 0.72 26.13
C GLY A 303 82.62 1.29 26.35
N LEU A 304 83.08 1.13 27.58
CA LEU A 304 84.43 1.48 28.03
C LEU A 304 85.21 0.21 28.35
N VAL A 305 86.52 0.27 28.08
CA VAL A 305 87.49 -0.78 28.42
C VAL A 305 88.55 -0.16 29.33
N ASP A 306 88.96 -0.88 30.37
CA ASP A 306 90.03 -0.51 31.30
C ASP A 306 91.02 -1.67 31.44
N ARG A 307 92.32 -1.41 31.30
CA ARG A 307 93.41 -2.39 31.32
C ARG A 307 94.39 -2.10 32.44
N ILE A 308 94.53 -3.07 33.33
CA ILE A 308 95.49 -3.07 34.45
C ILE A 308 96.51 -4.19 34.21
N GLY A 309 97.55 -3.87 33.43
CA GLY A 309 98.65 -4.77 33.09
C GLY A 309 98.23 -5.96 32.22
N ARG A 310 98.00 -7.11 32.86
CA ARG A 310 97.50 -8.35 32.21
C ARG A 310 95.99 -8.56 32.34
N PHE A 311 95.31 -7.82 33.21
CA PHE A 311 93.86 -7.89 33.35
C PHE A 311 93.21 -6.75 32.57
N GLN A 312 92.04 -7.00 32.00
CA GLN A 312 91.28 -6.00 31.28
C GLN A 312 89.78 -6.18 31.50
N ALA A 313 89.11 -5.14 32.00
CA ALA A 313 87.68 -5.09 32.17
C ALA A 313 87.01 -4.33 31.02
N GLY A 314 85.75 -4.65 30.74
CA GLY A 314 84.95 -3.93 29.74
C GLY A 314 83.47 -3.90 30.15
N LEU A 315 82.84 -2.73 30.04
CA LEU A 315 81.44 -2.50 30.38
C LEU A 315 80.71 -1.88 29.19
N PHE A 316 79.66 -2.54 28.72
CA PHE A 316 78.94 -2.21 27.49
C PHE A 316 77.43 -2.12 27.70
N SER A 317 76.81 -1.22 26.94
CA SER A 317 75.39 -1.27 26.62
C SER A 317 75.24 -1.73 25.17
N SER A 318 74.56 -2.85 24.96
CA SER A 318 74.21 -3.40 23.65
C SER A 318 72.74 -3.15 23.36
N PHE A 319 72.42 -2.63 22.18
CA PHE A 319 71.06 -2.50 21.67
C PHE A 319 70.93 -3.33 20.39
N LYS A 320 69.84 -4.09 20.24
CA LYS A 320 69.55 -4.82 19.00
C LYS A 320 68.13 -4.54 18.54
N HIS A 321 67.98 -4.07 17.31
CA HIS A 321 66.70 -4.06 16.61
C HIS A 321 66.56 -5.32 15.76
N VAL A 322 65.40 -5.96 15.83
CA VAL A 322 65.08 -7.21 15.12
C VAL A 322 63.76 -7.05 14.35
N THR A 323 63.77 -7.40 13.07
CA THR A 323 62.56 -7.50 12.24
C THR A 323 62.42 -8.92 11.72
N LEU A 324 61.27 -9.54 11.99
CA LEU A 324 60.94 -10.90 11.55
C LEU A 324 59.80 -10.87 10.52
N ALA A 325 59.85 -11.72 9.51
CA ALA A 325 58.79 -11.87 8.51
C ALA A 325 57.49 -12.42 9.13
N GLY A 326 56.35 -11.99 8.58
CA GLY A 326 55.02 -12.37 9.09
C GLY A 326 54.59 -11.66 10.39
N ASN A 327 55.38 -10.71 10.88
CA ASN A 327 55.05 -9.86 12.02
C ASN A 327 54.74 -8.42 11.57
N GLN A 328 54.00 -7.68 12.41
CA GLN A 328 53.53 -6.32 12.10
C GLN A 328 54.62 -5.26 12.27
N SER A 329 55.53 -5.46 13.24
CA SER A 329 56.60 -4.52 13.56
C SER A 329 57.91 -5.23 13.89
N GLY A 330 59.02 -4.50 13.75
CA GLY A 330 60.27 -4.85 14.41
C GLY A 330 60.26 -4.45 15.89
N GLY A 331 61.21 -4.95 16.67
CA GLY A 331 61.35 -4.67 18.10
C GLY A 331 62.79 -4.42 18.50
N THR A 332 63.01 -3.50 19.45
CA THR A 332 64.33 -3.18 20.01
C THR A 332 64.50 -3.78 21.40
N LEU A 333 65.57 -4.53 21.60
CA LEU A 333 66.01 -5.10 22.88
C LEU A 333 67.32 -4.44 23.34
N GLY A 334 67.64 -4.57 24.63
CA GLY A 334 68.85 -4.00 25.23
C GLY A 334 69.37 -4.78 26.43
N GLN A 335 70.68 -5.04 26.45
CA GLN A 335 71.42 -5.69 27.55
C GLN A 335 72.58 -4.80 28.01
N ALA A 336 72.91 -4.86 29.29
CA ALA A 336 74.22 -4.49 29.79
C ALA A 336 75.13 -5.73 29.72
N ALA A 337 76.41 -5.56 29.39
CA ALA A 337 77.40 -6.62 29.32
C ALA A 337 78.68 -6.24 30.07
N LEU A 338 79.18 -7.15 30.92
CA LEU A 338 80.46 -7.06 31.61
C LEU A 338 81.39 -8.14 31.08
N THR A 339 82.64 -7.77 30.78
CA THR A 339 83.71 -8.66 30.29
C THR A 339 84.96 -8.51 31.14
N LEU A 340 85.65 -9.60 31.45
CA LEU A 340 86.92 -9.62 32.19
C LEU A 340 87.91 -10.56 31.47
N ASP A 341 88.85 -9.98 30.72
CA ASP A 341 89.90 -10.69 29.96
C ASP A 341 91.21 -10.77 30.76
N TYR A 342 91.89 -11.93 30.75
CA TYR A 342 93.30 -12.10 31.14
C TYR A 342 94.18 -12.30 29.91
N ILE A 343 95.26 -11.52 29.81
CA ILE A 343 96.15 -11.40 28.64
C ILE A 343 97.48 -12.12 28.90
N PHE A 344 97.91 -12.95 27.95
CA PHE A 344 99.14 -13.75 28.00
C PHE A 344 99.88 -13.74 26.65
N ARG A 345 101.05 -14.38 26.59
CA ARG A 345 102.04 -14.27 25.49
C ARG A 345 101.53 -14.64 24.08
N PHE A 346 100.44 -15.38 23.99
CA PHE A 346 99.88 -15.88 22.73
C PHE A 346 98.37 -15.64 22.63
N GLY A 347 97.80 -14.72 23.42
CA GLY A 347 96.37 -14.44 23.38
C GLY A 347 95.75 -13.91 24.66
N LYS A 348 94.44 -14.12 24.79
CA LYS A 348 93.64 -13.76 25.95
C LYS A 348 92.53 -14.78 26.21
N LEU A 349 92.13 -14.90 27.47
CA LEU A 349 91.03 -15.73 27.94
C LEU A 349 90.23 -14.90 28.93
N GLY A 350 88.92 -14.79 28.72
CA GLY A 350 88.05 -13.97 29.56
C GLY A 350 86.76 -14.65 29.93
N VAL A 351 86.06 -14.02 30.86
CA VAL A 351 84.69 -14.35 31.25
C VAL A 351 83.77 -13.17 30.96
N PHE A 352 82.50 -13.45 30.69
CA PHE A 352 81.49 -12.44 30.48
C PHE A 352 80.16 -12.80 31.16
N GLY A 353 79.37 -11.76 31.44
CA GLY A 353 77.96 -11.88 31.79
C GLY A 353 77.18 -10.74 31.16
N THR A 354 75.97 -11.03 30.66
CA THR A 354 75.04 -9.99 30.20
C THR A 354 73.70 -10.11 30.91
N LYS A 355 73.04 -8.96 31.08
CA LYS A 355 71.76 -8.83 31.76
C LYS A 355 70.85 -7.88 30.97
N GLY A 356 69.63 -8.31 30.68
CA GLY A 356 68.61 -7.48 30.06
C GLY A 356 68.23 -6.24 30.88
N PHE A 357 67.93 -5.14 30.17
CA PHE A 357 67.25 -3.96 30.71
C PHE A 357 66.10 -3.45 29.82
N MET A 358 66.06 -3.82 28.53
CA MET A 358 64.90 -3.67 27.65
C MET A 358 64.44 -5.07 27.26
N ASP A 359 63.80 -5.75 28.22
CA ASP A 359 63.65 -7.21 28.21
C ASP A 359 62.63 -7.74 27.20
N ASN A 360 61.61 -6.96 26.84
CA ASN A 360 60.50 -7.40 25.98
C ASN A 360 60.18 -6.35 24.91
N ALA A 361 60.00 -6.77 23.66
CA ALA A 361 59.58 -5.90 22.56
C ALA A 361 58.44 -6.53 21.75
N LEU A 362 57.30 -5.83 21.64
CA LEU A 362 56.13 -6.28 20.90
C LEU A 362 56.38 -6.22 19.39
N ILE A 363 56.09 -7.31 18.68
CA ILE A 363 56.32 -7.45 17.22
C ILE A 363 55.06 -7.82 16.44
N ASN A 364 54.04 -8.37 17.10
CA ASN A 364 52.74 -8.64 16.48
C ASN A 364 51.65 -8.59 17.56
N ARG A 365 50.52 -7.95 17.25
CA ARG A 365 49.33 -7.87 18.11
C ARG A 365 48.08 -8.13 17.26
N ALA A 366 47.35 -9.18 17.60
CA ALA A 366 46.09 -9.54 16.94
C ALA A 366 45.02 -9.90 17.97
N ASN A 367 43.75 -9.80 17.60
CA ASN A 367 42.68 -10.45 18.34
C ASN A 367 42.89 -11.97 18.32
N ASP A 368 42.62 -12.59 19.46
CA ASP A 368 42.70 -14.03 19.62
C ASP A 368 41.49 -14.73 19.00
N ILE A 369 41.60 -16.04 18.78
CA ILE A 369 40.58 -16.85 18.12
C ILE A 369 40.23 -18.05 19.01
N SER A 370 38.93 -18.29 19.18
CA SER A 370 38.42 -19.45 19.92
C SER A 370 38.77 -20.77 19.21
N ALA A 371 38.65 -21.89 19.93
CA ALA A 371 38.74 -23.22 19.32
C ALA A 371 37.67 -23.47 18.23
N SER A 372 36.59 -22.68 18.21
CA SER A 372 35.52 -22.71 17.19
C SER A 372 35.72 -21.71 16.03
N GLY A 373 36.85 -20.98 15.99
CA GLY A 373 37.15 -20.02 14.93
C GLY A 373 36.49 -18.64 15.11
N ALA A 374 35.86 -18.37 16.25
CA ALA A 374 35.26 -17.08 16.57
C ALA A 374 36.33 -16.10 17.09
N LEU A 375 36.19 -14.81 16.76
CA LEU A 375 37.10 -13.75 17.19
C LEU A 375 36.77 -13.32 18.62
N LEU A 376 37.70 -13.52 19.54
CA LEU A 376 37.61 -13.01 20.91
C LEU A 376 37.94 -11.52 20.88
N ARG A 377 37.06 -10.67 21.41
CA ARG A 377 37.12 -9.21 21.16
C ARG A 377 38.11 -8.50 22.08
N ASN A 378 38.03 -8.81 23.37
CA ASN A 378 38.87 -8.27 24.41
C ASN A 378 40.06 -9.17 24.75
N VAL A 379 40.20 -10.35 24.13
CA VAL A 379 41.40 -11.20 24.24
C VAL A 379 42.32 -10.95 23.06
N ILE A 380 43.53 -10.49 23.36
CA ILE A 380 44.57 -10.15 22.39
C ILE A 380 45.71 -11.19 22.50
N LEU A 381 46.09 -11.77 21.37
CA LEU A 381 47.30 -12.55 21.24
C LEU A 381 48.47 -11.63 20.88
N GLU A 382 49.40 -11.46 21.80
CA GLU A 382 50.64 -10.70 21.60
C GLU A 382 51.81 -11.63 21.33
N ARG A 383 52.55 -11.38 20.25
CA ARG A 383 53.87 -11.98 19.97
C ARG A 383 54.95 -10.94 20.27
N TYR A 384 55.93 -11.31 21.07
CA TYR A 384 56.99 -10.43 21.51
C TYR A 384 58.35 -11.12 21.47
N LEU A 385 59.40 -10.33 21.21
CA LEU A 385 60.78 -10.73 21.46
C LEU A 385 61.01 -10.64 22.97
N LYS A 386 61.68 -11.63 23.56
CA LYS A 386 62.24 -11.53 24.91
C LYS A 386 63.75 -11.72 24.88
N ILE A 387 64.49 -10.92 25.63
CA ILE A 387 65.94 -11.02 25.74
C ILE A 387 66.37 -12.25 26.56
N VAL A 388 67.53 -12.82 26.23
CA VAL A 388 68.11 -14.00 26.87
C VAL A 388 69.39 -13.60 27.61
N ASP A 389 69.33 -13.63 28.95
CA ASP A 389 70.50 -13.44 29.80
C ASP A 389 71.52 -14.56 29.55
N GLN A 390 72.82 -14.25 29.68
CA GLN A 390 73.89 -15.20 29.37
C GLN A 390 75.12 -14.96 30.24
N ALA A 391 75.86 -16.03 30.54
CA ALA A 391 77.18 -15.98 31.18
C ALA A 391 78.11 -17.00 30.51
N GLY A 392 79.39 -16.69 30.35
CA GLY A 392 80.27 -17.52 29.55
C GLY A 392 81.74 -17.14 29.54
N VAL A 393 82.48 -17.75 28.62
CA VAL A 393 83.90 -17.54 28.37
C VAL A 393 84.14 -16.95 26.98
N SER A 394 85.02 -15.95 26.88
CA SER A 394 85.54 -15.35 25.65
C SER A 394 86.99 -15.75 25.47
N THR A 395 87.49 -15.88 24.25
CA THR A 395 88.91 -16.16 24.04
C THR A 395 89.46 -15.69 22.69
N THR A 396 90.78 -15.52 22.65
CA THR A 396 91.57 -15.39 21.43
C THR A 396 92.90 -16.09 21.65
N PHE A 397 93.22 -17.11 20.84
CA PHE A 397 94.47 -17.88 20.90
C PHE A 397 95.20 -17.84 19.56
N GLY A 398 96.47 -17.45 19.57
CA GLY A 398 97.36 -17.56 18.42
C GLY A 398 97.69 -19.00 18.08
N LEU A 399 97.63 -19.34 16.79
CA LEU A 399 97.94 -20.66 16.23
C LEU A 399 99.31 -20.63 15.50
N PHE A 400 99.43 -21.43 14.45
CA PHE A 400 100.59 -21.46 13.55
C PHE A 400 100.73 -20.15 12.75
N GLY A 401 101.96 -19.72 12.48
CA GLY A 401 102.25 -18.49 11.76
C GLY A 401 101.60 -17.25 12.40
N ASN A 402 100.84 -16.50 11.60
CA ASN A 402 100.04 -15.35 12.05
C ASN A 402 98.56 -15.70 12.30
N SER A 403 98.13 -16.92 11.99
CA SER A 403 96.75 -17.37 12.14
C SER A 403 96.34 -17.45 13.62
N TYR A 404 95.05 -17.26 13.90
CA TYR A 404 94.52 -17.35 15.25
C TYR A 404 93.06 -17.79 15.27
N LEU A 405 92.61 -18.27 16.43
CA LEU A 405 91.21 -18.57 16.74
C LEU A 405 90.71 -17.53 17.74
N GLU A 406 89.54 -16.95 17.51
CA GLU A 406 88.78 -16.17 18.49
C GLU A 406 87.35 -16.73 18.63
N GLY A 407 86.67 -16.43 19.72
CA GLY A 407 85.28 -16.86 19.92
C GLY A 407 84.76 -16.69 21.34
N ASN A 408 83.49 -17.06 21.52
CA ASN A 408 82.84 -17.10 22.82
C ASN A 408 81.95 -18.34 22.97
N LEU A 409 81.75 -18.80 24.21
CA LEU A 409 80.80 -19.84 24.57
C LEU A 409 80.10 -19.45 25.86
N GLY A 410 78.77 -19.33 25.81
CA GLY A 410 77.92 -18.97 26.95
C GLY A 410 76.84 -19.98 27.24
N TYR A 411 76.50 -20.08 28.53
CA TYR A 411 75.25 -20.64 29.01
C TYR A 411 74.15 -19.59 28.83
N LEU A 412 73.04 -19.97 28.19
CA LEU A 412 71.94 -19.11 27.80
C LEU A 412 70.71 -19.45 28.64
N ARG A 413 70.14 -18.46 29.33
CA ARG A 413 68.98 -18.65 30.21
C ARG A 413 67.68 -18.32 29.50
N SER A 414 66.92 -19.35 29.10
CA SER A 414 65.71 -19.21 28.28
C SER A 414 64.44 -19.29 29.14
N THR A 415 63.42 -18.50 28.79
CA THR A 415 62.10 -18.58 29.43
C THR A 415 61.16 -19.51 28.68
N GLY A 416 61.29 -19.62 27.36
CA GLY A 416 60.33 -20.32 26.50
C GLY A 416 60.76 -21.70 25.99
N TYR A 417 62.07 -21.97 25.93
CA TYR A 417 62.62 -23.13 25.23
C TYR A 417 63.64 -23.94 26.05
N GLY A 418 63.93 -23.53 27.28
CA GLY A 418 64.88 -24.21 28.16
C GLY A 418 66.34 -23.83 27.92
N ASP A 419 67.08 -23.76 29.02
CA ASP A 419 68.48 -23.33 29.06
C ASP A 419 69.39 -24.21 28.21
N ARG A 420 70.38 -23.58 27.57
CA ARG A 420 71.22 -24.22 26.54
C ARG A 420 72.55 -23.50 26.35
N ALA A 421 73.51 -24.16 25.70
CA ALA A 421 74.74 -23.51 25.26
C ALA A 421 74.51 -22.69 23.99
N GLY A 422 75.30 -21.63 23.80
CA GLY A 422 75.44 -20.92 22.53
C GLY A 422 76.72 -20.12 22.46
N GLY A 423 77.28 -19.96 21.27
CA GLY A 423 78.62 -19.42 21.09
C GLY A 423 78.98 -19.19 19.63
N THR A 424 80.19 -18.70 19.43
CA THR A 424 80.81 -18.45 18.12
C THR A 424 82.27 -18.92 18.17
N LEU A 425 82.78 -19.48 17.08
CA LEU A 425 84.19 -19.82 16.90
C LEU A 425 84.63 -19.34 15.52
N ARG A 426 85.63 -18.45 15.49
CA ARG A 426 86.09 -17.74 14.29
C ARG A 426 87.58 -17.93 14.10
N PHE A 427 87.92 -18.72 13.09
CA PHE A 427 89.31 -18.87 12.62
C PHE A 427 89.66 -17.68 11.72
N VAL A 428 90.80 -17.05 11.99
CA VAL A 428 91.31 -15.90 11.25
C VAL A 428 92.66 -16.26 10.64
N PHE A 429 92.79 -16.03 9.33
CA PHE A 429 93.96 -16.32 8.52
C PHE A 429 94.47 -15.03 7.87
N PRO A 430 95.35 -14.25 8.55
CA PRO A 430 95.91 -13.02 8.00
C PRO A 430 96.81 -13.29 6.80
N MET A 431 96.44 -12.74 5.64
CA MET A 431 97.26 -12.75 4.43
C MET A 431 98.39 -11.72 4.51
N ASN A 432 98.11 -10.60 5.19
CA ASN A 432 99.04 -9.53 5.51
C ASN A 432 98.51 -8.74 6.73
N ASP A 433 99.22 -7.70 7.16
CA ASP A 433 98.83 -6.87 8.32
C ASP A 433 97.44 -6.18 8.18
N LYS A 434 96.86 -6.11 6.97
CA LYS A 434 95.61 -5.39 6.66
C LYS A 434 94.40 -6.27 6.27
N ILE A 435 94.64 -7.48 5.75
CA ILE A 435 93.60 -8.35 5.17
C ILE A 435 93.73 -9.77 5.73
N ALA A 436 92.61 -10.32 6.20
CA ALA A 436 92.50 -11.72 6.62
C ALA A 436 91.27 -12.41 6.02
N PHE A 437 91.41 -13.69 5.71
CA PHE A 437 90.26 -14.58 5.46
C PHE A 437 89.75 -15.13 6.79
N THR A 438 88.43 -15.31 6.92
CA THR A 438 87.79 -15.78 8.15
C THR A 438 86.80 -16.91 7.89
N ILE A 439 86.76 -17.88 8.80
CA ILE A 439 85.73 -18.93 8.87
C ILE A 439 85.07 -18.84 10.24
N GLU A 440 83.76 -18.59 10.30
CA GLU A 440 82.97 -18.44 11.53
C GLU A 440 81.91 -19.54 11.60
N GLY A 441 81.96 -20.34 12.67
CA GLY A 441 80.93 -21.32 13.03
C GLY A 441 80.19 -20.86 14.28
N GLY A 442 78.87 -20.97 14.28
CA GLY A 442 77.99 -20.41 15.30
C GLY A 442 76.93 -21.39 15.78
N LEU A 443 76.58 -21.30 17.06
CA LEU A 443 75.52 -22.07 17.71
C LEU A 443 74.65 -21.14 18.57
N ASN A 444 73.33 -21.14 18.33
CA ASN A 444 72.36 -20.29 19.01
C ASN A 444 72.82 -18.81 19.06
N GLU A 445 73.28 -18.28 17.93
CA GLU A 445 74.00 -17.00 17.88
C GLU A 445 73.14 -15.78 18.24
N THR A 446 71.85 -15.80 17.87
CA THR A 446 70.93 -14.66 18.04
C THR A 446 69.54 -15.13 18.52
N LEU A 447 68.78 -15.78 17.64
CA LEU A 447 67.46 -16.34 17.93
C LEU A 447 67.58 -17.74 18.55
N LEU A 448 67.09 -17.90 19.77
CA LEU A 448 66.78 -19.20 20.35
C LEU A 448 65.42 -19.68 19.83
N SER A 449 65.33 -20.97 19.50
CA SER A 449 64.08 -21.65 19.16
C SER A 449 63.91 -22.88 20.07
N ARG A 450 62.92 -23.75 19.80
CA ARG A 450 62.85 -25.07 20.46
C ARG A 450 64.14 -25.85 20.20
N ASP A 451 64.53 -25.94 18.95
CA ASP A 451 65.74 -26.62 18.49
C ASP A 451 66.96 -25.69 18.58
N ASN A 452 68.15 -26.28 18.52
CA ASN A 452 69.39 -25.50 18.38
C ASN A 452 69.50 -24.93 16.96
N ASN A 453 70.09 -23.74 16.83
CA ASN A 453 70.28 -23.04 15.56
C ASN A 453 71.77 -22.90 15.23
N GLY A 454 72.26 -23.67 14.26
CA GLY A 454 73.61 -23.59 13.72
C GLY A 454 73.76 -22.62 12.54
N ARG A 455 74.95 -22.03 12.40
CA ARG A 455 75.35 -21.18 11.26
C ARG A 455 76.82 -21.41 10.90
N ALA A 456 77.14 -21.41 9.62
CA ALA A 456 78.51 -21.51 9.12
C ALA A 456 78.73 -20.51 7.99
N VAL A 457 79.74 -19.64 8.12
CA VAL A 457 80.05 -18.59 7.13
C VAL A 457 81.55 -18.44 6.88
N VAL A 458 81.87 -17.96 5.68
CA VAL A 458 83.22 -17.52 5.29
C VAL A 458 83.20 -16.03 5.01
N GLY A 459 84.33 -15.35 5.20
CA GLY A 459 84.37 -13.89 5.05
C GLY A 459 85.77 -13.31 4.91
N VAL A 460 85.81 -11.98 4.79
CA VAL A 460 87.04 -11.19 4.70
C VAL A 460 87.00 -10.05 5.71
N GLN A 461 88.08 -9.92 6.48
CA GLN A 461 88.31 -8.86 7.46
C GLN A 461 89.31 -7.83 6.91
N PHE A 462 89.01 -6.54 7.11
CA PHE A 462 89.84 -5.41 6.69
C PHE A 462 90.17 -4.51 7.89
N SER A 463 91.39 -4.64 8.41
CA SER A 463 91.88 -3.88 9.57
C SER A 463 93.40 -4.01 9.67
N ASN A 464 94.11 -3.01 10.20
CA ASN A 464 95.41 -3.30 10.82
C ASN A 464 95.14 -4.26 11.98
N MET A 465 95.76 -5.44 11.99
CA MET A 465 95.47 -6.48 12.99
C MET A 465 96.59 -6.59 14.02
N ILE A 466 96.30 -6.20 15.27
CA ILE A 466 97.14 -6.57 16.42
C ILE A 466 97.01 -8.07 16.62
N ARG A 467 98.11 -8.82 16.44
CA ARG A 467 98.12 -10.28 16.56
C ARG A 467 98.14 -10.71 18.03
N PRO A 468 97.63 -11.91 18.38
CA PRO A 468 97.65 -12.43 19.76
C PRO A 468 99.06 -12.53 20.39
N LYS A 469 100.11 -12.59 19.56
CA LYS A 469 101.52 -12.59 19.98
C LYS A 469 102.05 -11.19 20.35
N GLU A 470 101.31 -10.13 20.01
CA GLU A 470 101.66 -8.71 20.21
C GLU A 470 100.90 -8.08 21.40
N TYR A 471 99.90 -8.77 21.96
CA TYR A 471 99.04 -8.27 23.05
C TYR A 471 99.81 -7.87 24.33
N LEU A 472 100.94 -8.50 24.63
CA LEU A 472 101.81 -8.11 25.75
C LEU A 472 102.75 -6.94 25.42
N ALA A 473 102.92 -6.58 24.15
CA ALA A 473 103.74 -5.45 23.70
C ALA A 473 102.92 -4.15 23.54
N ALA A 474 101.59 -4.26 23.34
CA ALA A 474 100.68 -3.12 23.33
C ALA A 474 100.71 -2.38 24.67
N ASN A 475 100.93 -1.07 24.62
CA ASN A 475 101.01 -0.14 25.77
C ASN A 475 99.64 0.43 26.20
N HIS A 476 98.58 0.10 25.45
CA HIS A 476 97.20 0.57 25.60
C HIS A 476 96.22 -0.58 25.92
N ALA A 477 94.97 -0.25 26.25
CA ALA A 477 93.87 -1.22 26.24
C ALA A 477 93.71 -1.87 24.85
N LEU A 478 93.29 -3.13 24.82
CA LEU A 478 93.03 -3.92 23.63
C LEU A 478 91.52 -4.07 23.37
N PRO A 479 91.08 -4.30 22.11
CA PRO A 479 89.68 -4.64 21.83
C PRO A 479 89.18 -5.86 22.61
N VAL A 480 87.98 -5.74 23.19
CA VAL A 480 87.26 -6.85 23.83
C VAL A 480 86.20 -7.44 22.90
N ASP A 481 85.92 -8.73 23.06
CA ASP A 481 84.75 -9.32 22.42
C ASP A 481 83.50 -8.85 23.18
N VAL A 482 82.41 -8.57 22.47
CA VAL A 482 81.14 -8.15 23.08
C VAL A 482 80.11 -9.24 22.75
N PRO A 483 79.58 -9.95 23.76
CA PRO A 483 78.65 -11.06 23.52
C PRO A 483 77.41 -10.59 22.75
N ARG A 484 77.12 -11.24 21.60
CA ARG A 484 75.94 -10.92 20.79
C ARG A 484 74.67 -10.99 21.64
N LEU A 485 73.79 -10.00 21.45
CA LEU A 485 72.49 -9.95 22.12
C LEU A 485 71.61 -11.07 21.58
N ARG A 486 71.18 -11.97 22.47
CA ARG A 486 70.35 -13.15 22.15
C ARG A 486 68.91 -12.95 22.62
N TYR A 487 67.97 -13.59 21.92
CA TYR A 487 66.55 -13.43 22.17
C TYR A 487 65.73 -14.68 21.80
N GLU A 488 64.54 -14.78 22.36
CA GLU A 488 63.53 -15.80 22.09
C GLU A 488 62.21 -15.14 21.66
N VAL A 489 61.33 -15.86 20.94
CA VAL A 489 60.07 -15.32 20.41
C VAL A 489 58.88 -15.93 21.13
N LEU A 490 58.31 -15.19 22.06
CA LEU A 490 57.24 -15.65 22.94
C LEU A 490 55.87 -15.13 22.50
N THR A 491 54.81 -15.82 22.94
CA THR A 491 53.42 -15.40 22.77
C THR A 491 52.71 -15.36 24.11
N ARG A 492 51.88 -14.35 24.35
CA ARG A 492 51.02 -14.25 25.54
C ARG A 492 49.61 -13.82 25.15
N ARG A 493 48.63 -14.31 25.90
CA ARG A 493 47.25 -13.82 25.87
C ARG A 493 47.13 -12.64 26.84
N VAL A 494 46.58 -11.53 26.39
CA VAL A 494 46.32 -10.33 27.19
C VAL A 494 44.85 -9.98 27.05
N ARG A 495 44.11 -9.93 28.17
CA ARG A 495 42.73 -9.44 28.17
C ARG A 495 42.70 -7.95 28.48
N ILE A 496 41.90 -7.19 27.73
CA ILE A 496 41.80 -5.71 27.83
C ILE A 496 40.41 -5.20 28.24
N GLY A 497 39.44 -6.09 28.46
CA GLY A 497 38.05 -5.76 28.76
C GLY A 497 37.20 -7.02 29.00
N ASN A 498 35.89 -6.83 29.07
CA ASN A 498 34.90 -7.91 29.14
C ASN A 498 33.59 -7.43 28.49
N ASP A 499 33.23 -8.02 27.35
CA ASP A 499 31.90 -7.84 26.75
C ASP A 499 30.89 -8.70 27.54
N PRO A 500 29.66 -8.25 27.82
CA PRO A 500 28.68 -9.08 28.52
C PRO A 500 28.18 -10.24 27.64
N PRO A 501 27.83 -11.40 28.24
CA PRO A 501 27.40 -12.58 27.49
C PRO A 501 26.04 -12.37 26.83
N VAL A 502 25.86 -13.03 25.67
CA VAL A 502 24.64 -12.98 24.87
C VAL A 502 23.72 -14.13 25.28
N ALA A 503 22.57 -13.79 25.85
CA ALA A 503 21.48 -14.76 26.05
C ALA A 503 20.73 -15.02 24.73
N ASP A 504 20.53 -16.29 24.40
CA ASP A 504 19.50 -16.75 23.47
C ASP A 504 18.55 -17.67 24.27
N ALA A 505 17.25 -17.38 24.27
CA ALA A 505 16.23 -18.18 24.96
C ALA A 505 15.52 -19.17 24.02
N GLY A 506 15.95 -19.26 22.76
CA GLY A 506 15.24 -19.96 21.71
C GLY A 506 14.10 -19.12 21.12
N ALA A 507 13.41 -19.69 20.12
CA ALA A 507 12.24 -19.05 19.50
C ALA A 507 10.96 -19.30 20.31
N ASP A 508 10.00 -18.37 20.22
CA ASP A 508 8.67 -18.52 20.83
C ASP A 508 7.96 -19.79 20.33
N GLN A 509 7.44 -20.58 21.25
CA GLN A 509 6.81 -21.88 20.99
C GLN A 509 5.29 -21.73 20.93
N ILE A 510 4.80 -21.38 19.74
CA ILE A 510 3.39 -21.01 19.53
C ILE A 510 2.55 -22.23 19.11
N GLY A 511 1.45 -22.48 19.82
CA GLY A 511 0.49 -23.53 19.48
C GLY A 511 1.04 -24.96 19.65
N VAL A 512 1.88 -25.18 20.67
CA VAL A 512 2.44 -26.51 21.01
C VAL A 512 1.41 -27.37 21.77
N PRO A 513 1.51 -28.71 21.76
CA PRO A 513 0.69 -29.56 22.62
C PRO A 513 0.89 -29.25 24.12
N ALA A 514 -0.11 -29.57 24.95
CA ALA A 514 0.07 -29.61 26.40
C ALA A 514 0.97 -30.80 26.81
N GLY A 515 1.57 -30.74 28.00
CA GLY A 515 2.53 -31.73 28.49
C GLY A 515 3.92 -31.13 28.70
N ALA A 516 4.97 -31.96 28.59
CA ALA A 516 6.35 -31.55 28.86
C ALA A 516 6.93 -30.68 27.71
N ILE A 517 7.15 -29.40 27.99
CA ILE A 517 7.79 -28.44 27.08
C ILE A 517 9.26 -28.26 27.50
N THR A 518 10.15 -28.12 26.51
CA THR A 518 11.58 -27.83 26.72
C THR A 518 11.88 -26.37 26.36
N LEU A 519 12.58 -25.67 27.25
CA LEU A 519 13.22 -24.39 26.97
C LEU A 519 14.70 -24.66 26.68
N ASP A 520 15.25 -24.06 25.61
CA ASP A 520 16.62 -24.34 25.15
C ASP A 520 17.37 -23.04 24.89
N GLY A 521 18.31 -22.73 25.79
CA GLY A 521 19.20 -21.59 25.71
C GLY A 521 20.64 -21.96 25.33
N SER A 522 20.88 -23.18 24.82
CA SER A 522 22.23 -23.70 24.52
C SER A 522 22.98 -22.95 23.40
N ASN A 523 22.32 -22.04 22.69
CA ASN A 523 22.94 -21.09 21.77
C ASN A 523 23.55 -19.85 22.46
N SER A 524 23.26 -19.61 23.74
CA SER A 524 23.83 -18.49 24.49
C SER A 524 25.35 -18.61 24.55
N TYR A 525 26.08 -17.50 24.44
CA TYR A 525 27.54 -17.50 24.40
C TYR A 525 28.13 -16.21 24.96
N ASP A 526 29.38 -16.29 25.42
CA ASP A 526 30.17 -15.10 25.76
C ASP A 526 31.02 -14.62 24.57
N PRO A 527 31.01 -13.32 24.20
CA PRO A 527 31.80 -12.80 23.07
C PRO A 527 33.32 -12.89 23.24
N ASP A 528 33.83 -13.00 24.47
CA ASP A 528 35.25 -13.16 24.77
C ASP A 528 35.62 -14.62 25.11
N GLY A 529 34.65 -15.54 25.03
CA GLY A 529 34.82 -16.98 25.18
C GLY A 529 34.78 -17.49 26.62
N ASP A 530 34.26 -16.69 27.56
CA ASP A 530 34.21 -17.06 28.97
C ASP A 530 33.11 -18.08 29.32
N PRO A 531 33.28 -18.89 30.38
CA PRO A 531 32.26 -19.84 30.81
C PRO A 531 31.01 -19.11 31.32
N ILE A 532 29.84 -19.42 30.72
CA ILE A 532 28.56 -18.85 31.15
C ILE A 532 27.78 -19.79 32.06
N THR A 533 27.13 -19.19 33.06
CA THR A 533 26.10 -19.82 33.89
C THR A 533 24.71 -19.44 33.37
N PHE A 534 23.71 -20.28 33.61
CA PHE A 534 22.33 -20.09 33.15
C PHE A 534 21.38 -19.93 34.34
N GLN A 535 20.33 -19.12 34.18
CA GLN A 535 19.23 -19.01 35.14
C GLN A 535 17.92 -18.71 34.40
N TRP A 536 17.06 -19.71 34.30
CA TRP A 536 15.68 -19.58 33.83
C TRP A 536 14.76 -19.08 34.95
N ILE A 537 14.00 -18.04 34.65
CA ILE A 537 13.05 -17.38 35.56
C ILE A 537 11.71 -17.30 34.84
N GLN A 538 10.61 -17.72 35.48
CA GLN A 538 9.27 -17.45 34.96
C GLN A 538 8.85 -16.01 35.30
N GLU A 539 8.35 -15.27 34.32
CA GLU A 539 7.81 -13.91 34.50
C GLU A 539 6.28 -13.84 34.34
N GLY A 540 5.69 -14.72 33.51
CA GLY A 540 4.25 -14.73 33.22
C GLY A 540 3.51 -15.92 33.83
N ALA A 541 2.35 -15.69 34.44
CA ALA A 541 1.44 -16.71 34.98
C ALA A 541 0.74 -17.51 33.85
N PRO A 542 0.28 -18.76 34.09
CA PRO A 542 0.21 -19.47 35.38
C PRO A 542 1.54 -20.11 35.80
N ALA A 543 1.83 -20.11 37.10
CA ALA A 543 3.11 -20.57 37.67
C ALA A 543 3.36 -22.07 37.44
N VAL A 544 4.60 -22.43 37.12
CA VAL A 544 5.07 -23.81 36.89
C VAL A 544 6.44 -24.06 37.52
N THR A 545 6.72 -25.33 37.84
CA THR A 545 8.06 -25.75 38.28
C THR A 545 8.94 -26.06 37.07
N LEU A 546 10.09 -25.38 36.97
CA LEU A 546 11.16 -25.72 36.03
C LEU A 546 12.00 -26.87 36.60
N SER A 547 12.30 -27.88 35.78
CA SER A 547 13.01 -29.08 36.23
C SER A 547 14.49 -28.85 36.54
N THR A 548 15.20 -28.07 35.72
CA THR A 548 16.62 -27.75 35.90
C THR A 548 16.91 -26.30 35.52
N PRO A 549 16.40 -25.30 36.26
CA PRO A 549 16.44 -23.89 35.86
C PRO A 549 17.85 -23.28 35.76
N LEU A 550 18.88 -23.95 36.29
CA LEU A 550 20.28 -23.50 36.19
C LEU A 550 21.06 -24.11 35.01
N ASN A 551 20.40 -24.98 34.21
CA ASN A 551 20.99 -25.58 33.01
C ASN A 551 20.60 -24.81 31.75
N ALA A 552 21.42 -24.92 30.69
CA ALA A 552 21.11 -24.36 29.38
C ALA A 552 19.76 -24.84 28.82
N ARG A 553 19.41 -26.11 29.09
CA ARG A 553 18.10 -26.71 28.78
C ARG A 553 17.37 -27.03 30.08
N THR A 554 16.08 -26.72 30.12
CA THR A 554 15.17 -27.05 31.23
C THR A 554 13.80 -27.43 30.68
N THR A 555 13.01 -28.16 31.45
CA THR A 555 11.63 -28.53 31.06
C THR A 555 10.60 -28.03 32.09
N PHE A 556 9.35 -27.94 31.67
CA PHE A 556 8.19 -27.74 32.55
C PHE A 556 6.96 -28.44 31.97
N THR A 557 5.95 -28.70 32.80
CA THR A 557 4.66 -29.24 32.34
C THR A 557 3.69 -28.10 32.06
N ALA A 558 3.30 -27.93 30.80
CA ALA A 558 2.34 -26.94 30.34
C ALA A 558 0.92 -27.53 30.32
N ALA A 559 -0.06 -26.80 30.86
CA ALA A 559 -1.48 -27.11 30.71
C ALA A 559 -2.02 -26.59 29.37
N SER A 560 -3.17 -27.10 28.92
CA SER A 560 -3.78 -26.73 27.63
C SER A 560 -4.43 -25.34 27.65
N GLY A 561 -4.32 -24.62 26.54
CA GLY A 561 -4.87 -23.28 26.33
C GLY A 561 -4.24 -22.19 27.21
N GLN A 562 -2.99 -22.38 27.64
CA GLN A 562 -2.26 -21.45 28.52
C GLN A 562 -1.13 -20.74 27.78
N SER A 563 -0.73 -19.59 28.31
CA SER A 563 0.42 -18.82 27.87
C SER A 563 1.44 -18.71 29.01
N TYR A 564 2.72 -18.83 28.70
CA TYR A 564 3.81 -18.78 29.66
C TYR A 564 4.93 -17.87 29.12
N THR A 565 5.47 -16.99 29.96
CA THR A 565 6.64 -16.16 29.64
C THR A 565 7.80 -16.54 30.55
N PHE A 566 8.93 -16.90 29.95
CA PHE A 566 10.18 -17.18 30.65
C PHE A 566 11.27 -16.21 30.21
N ARG A 567 12.11 -15.80 31.16
CA ARG A 567 13.33 -15.06 30.94
C ARG A 567 14.53 -15.94 31.26
N LEU A 568 15.38 -16.18 30.26
CA LEU A 568 16.73 -16.67 30.51
C LEU A 568 17.60 -15.48 30.92
N VAL A 569 18.38 -15.65 31.99
CA VAL A 569 19.55 -14.82 32.31
C VAL A 569 20.79 -15.69 32.16
N VAL A 570 21.84 -15.17 31.52
CA VAL A 570 23.17 -15.80 31.51
C VAL A 570 24.20 -14.86 32.11
N LYS A 571 25.24 -15.41 32.77
CA LYS A 571 26.29 -14.63 33.43
C LYS A 571 27.66 -15.25 33.20
N ASP A 572 28.66 -14.40 32.92
CA ASP A 572 30.07 -14.79 32.81
C ASP A 572 30.74 -14.94 34.20
N ASP A 573 32.02 -15.31 34.23
CA ASP A 573 32.81 -15.47 35.46
C ASP A 573 33.39 -14.14 36.02
N ARG A 574 33.10 -13.00 35.39
CA ARG A 574 33.57 -11.65 35.75
C ARG A 574 32.46 -10.73 36.24
N GLY A 575 31.20 -11.15 36.12
CA GLY A 575 30.00 -10.45 36.59
C GLY A 575 29.16 -9.78 35.49
N GLY A 576 29.54 -9.89 34.21
CA GLY A 576 28.72 -9.46 33.09
C GLY A 576 27.52 -10.39 32.89
N GLN A 577 26.40 -9.84 32.42
CA GLN A 577 25.11 -10.54 32.38
C GLN A 577 24.30 -10.17 31.13
N GLY A 578 23.69 -11.17 30.49
CA GLY A 578 22.73 -11.01 29.40
C GLY A 578 21.38 -11.60 29.77
N ALA A 579 20.30 -11.15 29.12
CA ALA A 579 18.97 -11.72 29.32
C ALA A 579 18.15 -11.74 28.03
N ALA A 580 17.38 -12.81 27.83
CA ALA A 580 16.49 -13.04 26.70
C ALA A 580 15.15 -13.60 27.20
N ARG A 581 14.10 -13.51 26.37
CA ARG A 581 12.75 -14.01 26.69
C ARG A 581 12.28 -15.01 25.65
N VAL A 582 11.45 -15.94 26.09
CA VAL A 582 10.70 -16.87 25.24
C VAL A 582 9.28 -17.04 25.78
N HIS A 583 8.32 -17.06 24.86
CA HIS A 583 6.91 -17.30 25.13
C HIS A 583 6.53 -18.71 24.69
N VAL A 584 5.70 -19.38 25.47
CA VAL A 584 5.10 -20.67 25.11
C VAL A 584 3.60 -20.52 25.17
N THR A 585 2.90 -20.82 24.08
CA THR A 585 1.44 -20.95 24.08
C THR A 585 1.04 -22.37 23.70
N THR A 586 0.27 -23.01 24.57
CA THR A 586 -0.27 -24.34 24.29
C THR A 586 -1.57 -24.24 23.50
N ARG A 587 -1.86 -25.27 22.70
CA ARG A 587 -3.18 -25.45 22.11
C ARG A 587 -4.22 -25.54 23.21
N ALA A 588 -5.37 -24.89 23.02
CA ALA A 588 -6.56 -25.22 23.79
C ALA A 588 -6.88 -26.71 23.62
N ALA A 589 -7.39 -27.35 24.67
CA ALA A 589 -7.87 -28.73 24.53
C ALA A 589 -9.15 -28.73 23.68
N ASP A 590 -9.24 -29.71 22.79
CA ASP A 590 -10.37 -29.86 21.90
C ASP A 590 -11.66 -30.15 22.70
N ARG A 591 -12.66 -29.28 22.51
CA ARG A 591 -13.96 -29.36 23.18
C ARG A 591 -14.94 -30.13 22.31
N ALA A 592 -15.72 -31.04 22.90
CA ALA A 592 -16.84 -31.67 22.21
C ALA A 592 -17.78 -30.59 21.66
N GLN A 593 -18.15 -30.70 20.39
CA GLN A 593 -19.07 -29.78 19.70
C GLN A 593 -20.10 -30.54 18.88
N VAL A 594 -21.39 -30.23 19.07
CA VAL A 594 -22.52 -30.80 18.34
C VAL A 594 -22.85 -29.91 17.14
N LEU A 595 -22.31 -30.25 15.97
CA LEU A 595 -22.50 -29.48 14.74
C LEU A 595 -23.94 -29.57 14.21
N VAL A 596 -24.61 -30.71 14.41
CA VAL A 596 -26.04 -30.87 14.15
C VAL A 596 -26.61 -31.99 15.03
N PHE A 597 -27.83 -31.80 15.51
CA PHE A 597 -28.71 -32.86 16.00
C PHE A 597 -30.15 -32.46 15.68
N ILE A 598 -30.79 -33.21 14.78
CA ILE A 598 -32.14 -32.90 14.26
C ILE A 598 -33.01 -34.14 14.20
N ALA A 599 -34.33 -33.93 14.20
CA ALA A 599 -35.34 -34.94 13.93
C ALA A 599 -36.06 -34.58 12.62
N ASP A 600 -36.08 -35.48 11.65
CA ASP A 600 -36.72 -35.27 10.33
C ASP A 600 -37.58 -36.49 9.92
N PRO A 601 -38.89 -36.32 9.66
CA PRO A 601 -39.69 -35.12 9.91
C PRO A 601 -39.80 -34.81 11.41
N LYS A 602 -39.74 -33.52 11.78
CA LYS A 602 -39.87 -33.08 13.18
C LYS A 602 -41.24 -33.41 13.79
N ARG A 603 -42.28 -33.50 12.96
CA ARG A 603 -43.65 -33.85 13.37
C ARG A 603 -44.14 -35.08 12.63
N ILE A 604 -44.77 -36.00 13.36
CA ILE A 604 -45.31 -37.27 12.88
C ILE A 604 -46.74 -37.48 13.38
N GLU A 605 -47.52 -38.29 12.67
CA GLU A 605 -48.79 -38.83 13.19
C GLU A 605 -48.53 -40.12 13.99
N LEU A 606 -49.48 -40.53 14.83
CA LEU A 606 -49.35 -41.75 15.64
C LEU A 606 -49.13 -42.99 14.76
N GLY A 607 -48.00 -43.67 14.96
CA GLY A 607 -47.60 -44.85 14.19
C GLY A 607 -46.65 -44.56 13.01
N GLN A 608 -46.38 -43.30 12.70
CA GLN A 608 -45.29 -42.91 11.78
C GLN A 608 -43.93 -42.86 12.52
N SER A 609 -42.84 -42.70 11.76
CA SER A 609 -41.47 -42.63 12.27
C SER A 609 -40.76 -41.34 11.88
N SER A 610 -39.94 -40.80 12.77
CA SER A 610 -38.98 -39.73 12.50
C SER A 610 -37.55 -40.29 12.46
N THR A 611 -36.63 -39.64 11.76
CA THR A 611 -35.21 -40.00 11.79
C THR A 611 -34.41 -38.95 12.55
N LEU A 612 -33.78 -39.36 13.65
CA LEU A 612 -32.75 -38.54 14.29
C LEU A 612 -31.48 -38.59 13.45
N SER A 613 -30.84 -37.45 13.22
CA SER A 613 -29.55 -37.35 12.52
C SER A 613 -28.61 -36.42 13.27
N TRP A 614 -27.36 -36.82 13.45
CA TRP A 614 -26.36 -36.06 14.22
C TRP A 614 -24.97 -36.05 13.59
N LYS A 615 -24.23 -34.98 13.90
CA LYS A 615 -22.78 -34.90 13.70
C LYS A 615 -22.14 -34.12 14.85
N VAL A 616 -21.19 -34.76 15.48
CA VAL A 616 -20.37 -34.27 16.59
C VAL A 616 -18.91 -34.29 16.14
N ILE A 617 -18.12 -33.34 16.62
CA ILE A 617 -16.66 -33.37 16.51
C ILE A 617 -16.03 -33.28 17.91
N ASN A 618 -14.76 -33.68 18.01
CA ASN A 618 -13.93 -33.48 19.19
C ASN A 618 -14.47 -34.11 20.49
N ALA A 619 -15.32 -35.13 20.39
CA ALA A 619 -15.82 -35.92 21.52
C ALA A 619 -15.18 -37.32 21.54
N GLU A 620 -14.94 -37.85 22.75
CA GLU A 620 -14.53 -39.23 22.99
C GLU A 620 -15.73 -40.19 22.95
N THR A 621 -16.87 -39.76 23.48
CA THR A 621 -18.12 -40.53 23.45
C THR A 621 -19.32 -39.62 23.17
N VAL A 622 -20.34 -40.19 22.53
CA VAL A 622 -21.65 -39.54 22.30
C VAL A 622 -22.75 -40.50 22.73
N THR A 623 -23.74 -39.99 23.45
CA THR A 623 -24.92 -40.75 23.89
C THR A 623 -26.19 -40.02 23.51
N ILE A 624 -27.25 -40.76 23.17
CA ILE A 624 -28.59 -40.20 22.92
C ILE A 624 -29.60 -40.87 23.84
N SER A 625 -30.39 -40.08 24.56
CA SER A 625 -31.40 -40.56 25.51
C SER A 625 -32.39 -41.53 24.83
N GLY A 626 -32.51 -42.75 25.34
CA GLY A 626 -33.39 -43.78 24.76
C GLY A 626 -32.82 -44.56 23.57
N ILE A 627 -31.59 -44.25 23.14
CA ILE A 627 -30.84 -45.01 22.11
C ILE A 627 -29.53 -45.59 22.69
N GLY A 628 -28.86 -44.86 23.59
CA GLY A 628 -27.60 -45.25 24.20
C GLY A 628 -26.39 -44.60 23.50
N THR A 629 -25.22 -45.24 23.62
CA THR A 629 -23.96 -44.76 23.02
C THR A 629 -23.96 -44.92 21.50
N VAL A 630 -23.55 -43.87 20.78
CA VAL A 630 -23.54 -43.81 19.32
C VAL A 630 -22.20 -43.31 18.78
N ALA A 631 -21.94 -43.54 17.49
CA ALA A 631 -20.79 -42.96 16.79
C ALA A 631 -20.91 -41.43 16.66
N LEU A 632 -19.78 -40.74 16.46
CA LEU A 632 -19.71 -39.27 16.38
C LEU A 632 -20.61 -38.66 15.29
N SER A 633 -20.94 -39.41 14.24
CA SER A 633 -21.95 -39.02 13.26
C SER A 633 -22.77 -40.22 12.82
N GLY A 634 -24.07 -40.04 12.61
CA GLY A 634 -24.97 -41.09 12.18
C GLY A 634 -26.42 -40.64 12.13
N SER A 635 -27.31 -41.60 11.92
CA SER A 635 -28.75 -41.42 12.02
C SER A 635 -29.42 -42.67 12.60
N ALA A 636 -30.59 -42.50 13.20
CA ALA A 636 -31.39 -43.58 13.77
C ALA A 636 -32.90 -43.28 13.64
N PRO A 637 -33.72 -44.23 13.17
CA PRO A 637 -35.17 -44.09 13.16
C PRO A 637 -35.75 -44.20 14.57
N VAL A 638 -36.76 -43.39 14.87
CA VAL A 638 -37.51 -43.40 16.13
C VAL A 638 -39.01 -43.25 15.85
N SER A 639 -39.82 -44.03 16.57
CA SER A 639 -41.29 -44.02 16.43
C SER A 639 -41.97 -43.82 17.79
N PRO A 640 -41.80 -42.64 18.44
CA PRO A 640 -42.42 -42.39 19.74
C PRO A 640 -43.94 -42.28 19.62
N SER A 641 -44.66 -42.77 20.63
CA SER A 641 -46.14 -42.73 20.71
C SER A 641 -46.69 -41.43 21.31
N VAL A 642 -45.83 -40.59 21.89
CA VAL A 642 -46.12 -39.26 22.43
C VAL A 642 -44.98 -38.31 22.09
N THR A 643 -45.23 -36.99 22.05
CA THR A 643 -44.18 -35.99 21.79
C THR A 643 -42.98 -36.21 22.72
N THR A 644 -41.83 -36.52 22.12
CA THR A 644 -40.63 -36.98 22.84
C THR A 644 -39.45 -36.10 22.45
N THR A 645 -38.78 -35.52 23.45
CA THR A 645 -37.50 -34.83 23.27
C THR A 645 -36.36 -35.80 23.54
N TYR A 646 -35.54 -36.03 22.51
CA TYR A 646 -34.28 -36.74 22.63
C TYR A 646 -33.18 -35.75 22.98
N THR A 647 -32.31 -36.10 23.92
CA THR A 647 -31.10 -35.35 24.27
C THR A 647 -29.88 -36.13 23.81
N LEU A 648 -29.02 -35.48 23.02
CA LEU A 648 -27.69 -35.93 22.69
C LEU A 648 -26.71 -35.28 23.67
N THR A 649 -25.81 -36.08 24.26
CA THR A 649 -24.70 -35.63 25.10
C THR A 649 -23.39 -36.09 24.48
N ALA A 650 -22.47 -35.15 24.25
CA ALA A 650 -21.15 -35.38 23.68
C ALA A 650 -20.07 -35.02 24.72
N HIS A 651 -19.22 -35.98 25.08
CA HIS A 651 -18.20 -35.86 26.13
C HIS A 651 -16.79 -35.85 25.54
N SER A 652 -15.91 -34.94 25.97
CA SER A 652 -14.49 -34.92 25.55
C SER A 652 -13.46 -34.91 26.69
N GLY A 653 -13.86 -35.25 27.92
CA GLY A 653 -13.04 -35.07 29.13
C GLY A 653 -12.81 -33.60 29.54
N VAL A 654 -13.01 -32.65 28.62
CA VAL A 654 -12.92 -31.19 28.83
C VAL A 654 -14.30 -30.57 29.08
N ASN A 655 -15.32 -31.07 28.39
CA ASN A 655 -16.72 -30.68 28.58
C ASN A 655 -17.68 -31.80 28.17
N ASP A 656 -18.89 -31.73 28.73
CA ASP A 656 -20.10 -32.26 28.12
C ASP A 656 -20.76 -31.13 27.32
N GLU A 657 -21.06 -31.36 26.05
CA GLU A 657 -21.96 -30.50 25.26
C GLU A 657 -23.26 -31.25 24.96
N THR A 658 -24.40 -30.59 25.12
CA THR A 658 -25.72 -31.20 24.92
C THR A 658 -26.54 -30.47 23.86
N ALA A 659 -27.29 -31.25 23.09
CA ALA A 659 -28.26 -30.76 22.12
C ALA A 659 -29.56 -31.56 22.23
N THR A 660 -30.69 -30.99 21.81
CA THR A 660 -31.99 -31.66 21.86
C THR A 660 -32.70 -31.68 20.50
N ALA A 661 -33.38 -32.78 20.22
CA ALA A 661 -34.21 -32.97 19.04
C ALA A 661 -35.58 -33.50 19.48
N THR A 662 -36.64 -32.70 19.31
CA THR A 662 -38.01 -33.07 19.67
C THR A 662 -38.76 -33.63 18.47
N VAL A 663 -39.26 -34.86 18.61
CA VAL A 663 -40.25 -35.46 17.70
C VAL A 663 -41.64 -35.14 18.25
N GLU A 664 -42.40 -34.34 17.53
CA GLU A 664 -43.78 -33.97 17.87
C GLU A 664 -44.75 -35.03 17.34
N VAL A 665 -45.55 -35.65 18.21
CA VAL A 665 -46.58 -36.63 17.81
C VAL A 665 -47.94 -35.93 17.79
N ALA A 666 -48.52 -35.79 16.61
CA ALA A 666 -49.82 -35.16 16.42
C ALA A 666 -50.96 -36.15 16.75
N PRO A 667 -51.96 -35.76 17.56
CA PRO A 667 -53.18 -36.55 17.73
C PRO A 667 -54.07 -36.45 16.49
N PRO A 668 -54.91 -37.46 16.20
CA PRO A 668 -55.79 -37.46 15.03
C PRO A 668 -56.82 -36.32 15.11
N GLN A 669 -56.97 -35.58 14.00
CA GLN A 669 -57.85 -34.41 13.93
C GLN A 669 -59.19 -34.72 13.24
N THR A 670 -60.28 -34.21 13.80
CA THR A 670 -61.59 -34.08 13.13
C THR A 670 -61.45 -33.25 11.86
N LYS A 671 -62.04 -33.69 10.74
CA LYS A 671 -62.14 -32.88 9.51
C LYS A 671 -63.47 -33.10 8.77
N VAL A 672 -63.99 -32.05 8.14
CA VAL A 672 -64.98 -32.16 7.05
C VAL A 672 -64.20 -32.36 5.74
N LEU A 673 -64.43 -33.49 5.07
CA LEU A 673 -63.75 -33.84 3.82
C LEU A 673 -64.37 -33.13 2.61
N PHE A 674 -65.69 -32.95 2.62
CA PHE A 674 -66.40 -32.04 1.72
C PHE A 674 -67.76 -31.63 2.30
N CYS A 675 -68.28 -30.49 1.83
CA CYS A 675 -69.71 -30.20 1.81
C CYS A 675 -70.11 -29.58 0.47
N THR A 676 -71.32 -29.91 -0.01
CA THR A 676 -71.89 -29.38 -1.27
C THR A 676 -73.41 -29.20 -1.14
N ALA A 677 -74.01 -28.44 -2.07
CA ALA A 677 -75.45 -28.28 -2.21
C ALA A 677 -75.82 -28.34 -3.69
N SER A 678 -76.88 -29.07 -4.05
CA SER A 678 -77.30 -29.26 -5.44
C SER A 678 -78.83 -29.35 -5.59
N PRO A 679 -79.47 -28.52 -6.43
CA PRO A 679 -78.90 -27.33 -7.10
C PRO A 679 -78.55 -26.22 -6.09
N MET A 680 -77.50 -25.43 -6.38
CA MET A 680 -77.04 -24.35 -5.49
C MET A 680 -77.91 -23.07 -5.57
N ASN A 681 -78.69 -22.92 -6.66
CA ASN A 681 -79.64 -21.82 -6.84
C ASN A 681 -81.02 -22.43 -7.10
N ILE A 682 -82.05 -21.87 -6.47
CA ILE A 682 -83.45 -22.30 -6.55
C ILE A 682 -84.41 -21.10 -6.62
N VAL A 683 -85.65 -21.35 -7.02
CA VAL A 683 -86.79 -20.42 -6.85
C VAL A 683 -87.48 -20.70 -5.50
N ALA A 684 -88.10 -19.68 -4.91
CA ALA A 684 -88.83 -19.83 -3.65
C ALA A 684 -89.96 -20.87 -3.78
N GLY A 685 -89.80 -22.02 -3.10
CA GLY A 685 -90.71 -23.17 -3.16
C GLY A 685 -90.07 -24.46 -3.71
N GLU A 686 -88.88 -24.39 -4.29
CA GLU A 686 -88.10 -25.56 -4.72
C GLU A 686 -87.18 -26.11 -3.61
N SER A 687 -86.43 -27.18 -3.89
CA SER A 687 -85.55 -27.86 -2.92
C SER A 687 -84.11 -28.00 -3.41
N SER A 688 -83.15 -27.90 -2.50
CA SER A 688 -81.74 -28.22 -2.71
C SER A 688 -81.31 -29.39 -1.82
N THR A 689 -80.40 -30.25 -2.28
CA THR A 689 -79.84 -31.35 -1.47
C THR A 689 -78.44 -30.99 -1.00
N LEU A 690 -78.26 -30.88 0.31
CA LEU A 690 -76.95 -30.76 0.96
C LEU A 690 -76.31 -32.15 1.06
N SER A 691 -75.00 -32.25 0.86
CA SER A 691 -74.23 -33.50 0.98
C SER A 691 -72.88 -33.28 1.65
N TRP A 692 -72.43 -34.19 2.51
CA TRP A 692 -71.18 -34.07 3.27
C TRP A 692 -70.50 -35.42 3.56
N GLN A 693 -69.19 -35.36 3.77
CA GLN A 693 -68.38 -36.45 4.31
C GLN A 693 -67.37 -35.90 5.32
N THR A 694 -67.03 -36.67 6.35
CA THR A 694 -66.11 -36.28 7.43
C THR A 694 -65.09 -37.39 7.75
N SER A 695 -64.05 -37.03 8.51
CA SER A 695 -63.04 -37.93 9.04
C SER A 695 -62.81 -37.64 10.53
N ASN A 696 -62.59 -38.69 11.33
CA ASN A 696 -62.41 -38.65 12.78
C ASN A 696 -63.55 -37.96 13.59
N ALA A 697 -64.68 -37.65 12.96
CA ALA A 697 -65.86 -37.11 13.62
C ALA A 697 -66.60 -38.20 14.40
N THR A 698 -67.01 -37.87 15.62
CA THR A 698 -67.93 -38.65 16.45
C THR A 698 -69.38 -38.23 16.22
N SER A 699 -69.65 -36.98 15.85
CA SER A 699 -70.99 -36.49 15.46
C SER A 699 -70.92 -35.37 14.41
N VAL A 700 -72.02 -35.13 13.69
CA VAL A 700 -72.18 -34.00 12.75
C VAL A 700 -73.52 -33.30 13.00
N THR A 701 -73.58 -31.99 12.78
CA THR A 701 -74.79 -31.17 12.94
C THR A 701 -74.83 -30.06 11.90
N ILE A 702 -76.00 -29.78 11.34
CA ILE A 702 -76.19 -28.78 10.28
C ILE A 702 -77.11 -27.65 10.78
N THR A 703 -76.68 -26.41 10.64
CA THR A 703 -77.46 -25.22 11.03
C THR A 703 -77.53 -24.21 9.87
N PRO A 704 -78.62 -23.44 9.71
CA PRO A 704 -79.87 -23.47 10.49
C PRO A 704 -80.80 -24.64 10.10
N GLY A 705 -81.80 -24.91 10.94
CA GLY A 705 -83.02 -25.65 10.57
C GLY A 705 -82.93 -27.18 10.41
N VAL A 706 -81.75 -27.77 10.22
CA VAL A 706 -81.60 -29.22 9.95
C VAL A 706 -81.33 -30.03 11.23
N GLY A 707 -80.37 -29.62 12.05
CA GLY A 707 -80.01 -30.31 13.30
C GLY A 707 -78.97 -31.44 13.14
N PRO A 708 -78.89 -32.37 14.11
CA PRO A 708 -77.92 -33.48 14.09
C PRO A 708 -78.14 -34.45 12.92
N VAL A 709 -77.04 -34.94 12.34
CA VAL A 709 -77.06 -35.84 11.18
C VAL A 709 -75.97 -36.91 11.29
N ALA A 710 -76.05 -37.95 10.45
CA ALA A 710 -75.00 -38.98 10.36
C ALA A 710 -73.66 -38.39 9.88
N ASN A 711 -72.55 -39.00 10.29
CA ASN A 711 -71.21 -38.42 10.09
C ASN A 711 -70.82 -38.26 8.61
N ASN A 712 -71.45 -39.03 7.72
CA ASN A 712 -71.45 -38.88 6.27
C ASN A 712 -72.89 -39.00 5.77
N GLY A 713 -73.32 -38.22 4.77
CA GLY A 713 -74.68 -38.31 4.26
C GLY A 713 -75.12 -37.16 3.37
N SER A 714 -76.43 -37.08 3.14
CA SER A 714 -77.10 -36.02 2.39
C SER A 714 -78.52 -35.74 2.93
N VAL A 715 -79.02 -34.51 2.80
CA VAL A 715 -80.36 -34.11 3.24
C VAL A 715 -80.95 -33.02 2.33
N ALA A 716 -82.25 -33.09 2.04
CA ALA A 716 -82.95 -32.07 1.26
C ALA A 716 -83.41 -30.90 2.16
N VAL A 717 -83.33 -29.68 1.64
CA VAL A 717 -83.73 -28.43 2.30
C VAL A 717 -84.51 -27.54 1.33
N MET A 718 -85.47 -26.76 1.86
CA MET A 718 -86.34 -25.85 1.08
C MET A 718 -86.33 -24.45 1.70
N PRO A 719 -85.21 -23.69 1.61
CA PRO A 719 -85.15 -22.34 2.16
C PRO A 719 -86.04 -21.37 1.37
N ALA A 720 -86.75 -20.49 2.08
CA ALA A 720 -87.61 -19.46 1.47
C ALA A 720 -86.85 -18.18 1.06
N GLN A 721 -85.61 -18.01 1.52
CA GLN A 721 -84.68 -16.93 1.20
C GLN A 721 -83.26 -17.50 1.16
N THR A 722 -82.32 -16.84 0.49
CA THR A 722 -80.91 -17.28 0.40
C THR A 722 -80.34 -17.62 1.77
N THR A 723 -80.01 -18.90 1.97
CA THR A 723 -79.64 -19.46 3.28
C THR A 723 -78.30 -20.19 3.19
N THR A 724 -77.37 -19.82 4.07
CA THR A 724 -76.10 -20.54 4.24
C THR A 724 -76.24 -21.58 5.33
N TYR A 725 -76.03 -22.85 4.97
CA TYR A 725 -76.00 -23.98 5.88
C TYR A 725 -74.55 -24.29 6.27
N THR A 726 -74.27 -24.32 7.57
CA THR A 726 -72.99 -24.73 8.14
C THR A 726 -73.11 -26.13 8.70
N ILE A 727 -72.30 -27.04 8.14
CA ILE A 727 -72.09 -28.41 8.60
C ILE A 727 -70.92 -28.38 9.58
N THR A 728 -71.18 -28.71 10.84
CA THR A 728 -70.18 -28.80 11.92
C THR A 728 -69.94 -30.26 12.25
N ALA A 729 -68.72 -30.74 12.01
CA ALA A 729 -68.24 -32.02 12.50
C ALA A 729 -67.60 -31.85 13.88
N THR A 730 -67.92 -32.74 14.82
CA THR A 730 -67.31 -32.79 16.16
C THR A 730 -66.62 -34.13 16.33
N GLY A 731 -65.43 -34.15 16.94
CA GLY A 731 -64.68 -35.34 17.30
C GLY A 731 -64.17 -35.27 18.74
N VAL A 732 -63.18 -36.11 19.09
CA VAL A 732 -62.59 -36.12 20.44
C VAL A 732 -61.61 -34.94 20.59
N PRO A 733 -61.70 -34.11 21.66
CA PRO A 733 -60.79 -32.99 21.85
C PRO A 733 -59.33 -33.44 22.06
N GLY A 734 -58.42 -33.02 21.17
CA GLY A 734 -56.98 -33.11 21.39
C GLY A 734 -56.47 -31.93 22.25
N PRO A 735 -55.40 -32.09 23.05
CA PRO A 735 -54.84 -31.00 23.85
C PRO A 735 -54.47 -29.78 22.97
N GLY A 736 -55.14 -28.65 23.21
CA GLY A 736 -54.90 -27.40 22.46
C GLY A 736 -55.46 -27.37 21.03
N LEU A 737 -56.31 -28.31 20.63
CA LEU A 737 -56.93 -28.36 19.30
C LEU A 737 -58.45 -28.16 19.37
N SER A 738 -59.02 -27.58 18.32
CA SER A 738 -60.47 -27.56 18.15
C SER A 738 -61.00 -28.99 18.02
N ALA A 739 -61.99 -29.34 18.84
CA ALA A 739 -62.72 -30.61 18.70
C ALA A 739 -63.62 -30.61 17.47
N THR A 740 -63.93 -29.42 16.93
CA THR A 740 -64.83 -29.21 15.79
C THR A 740 -64.12 -28.68 14.55
N ASP A 741 -64.61 -29.10 13.39
CA ASP A 741 -64.29 -28.55 12.07
C ASP A 741 -65.61 -28.21 11.33
N THR A 742 -65.59 -27.23 10.42
CA THR A 742 -66.82 -26.70 9.80
C THR A 742 -66.69 -26.49 8.30
N CYS A 743 -67.80 -26.69 7.58
CA CYS A 743 -67.93 -26.43 6.15
C CYS A 743 -69.29 -25.78 5.88
N SER A 744 -69.29 -24.61 5.23
CA SER A 744 -70.51 -23.84 4.95
C SER A 744 -70.83 -23.82 3.47
N VAL A 745 -72.10 -24.03 3.13
CA VAL A 745 -72.60 -24.00 1.76
C VAL A 745 -73.88 -23.16 1.65
N ALA A 746 -73.94 -22.28 0.66
CA ALA A 746 -75.09 -21.41 0.41
C ALA A 746 -76.08 -22.06 -0.57
N VAL A 747 -77.38 -21.91 -0.30
CA VAL A 747 -78.46 -22.17 -1.24
C VAL A 747 -79.12 -20.83 -1.54
N THR A 748 -78.94 -20.33 -2.77
CA THR A 748 -79.46 -19.03 -3.21
C THR A 748 -80.93 -19.16 -3.63
N VAL A 749 -81.79 -18.25 -3.18
CA VAL A 749 -83.22 -18.26 -3.51
C VAL A 749 -83.58 -17.01 -4.29
N THR A 750 -84.14 -17.18 -5.49
CA THR A 750 -84.48 -16.07 -6.41
C THR A 750 -85.99 -15.83 -6.47
N ALA A 751 -86.41 -14.56 -6.51
CA ALA A 751 -87.82 -14.17 -6.65
C ALA A 751 -88.23 -14.05 -8.14
N GLY A 752 -89.47 -14.42 -8.46
CA GLY A 752 -90.02 -14.39 -9.82
C GLY A 752 -90.23 -12.97 -10.38
N GLN A 753 -90.21 -12.85 -11.70
CA GLN A 753 -90.31 -11.55 -12.41
C GLN A 753 -91.74 -11.19 -12.82
N LEU A 754 -92.05 -9.89 -12.75
CA LEU A 754 -93.29 -9.29 -13.23
C LEU A 754 -93.45 -9.43 -14.77
N PRO A 755 -94.69 -9.34 -15.31
CA PRO A 755 -94.93 -9.27 -16.74
C PRO A 755 -94.28 -8.05 -17.39
N ARG A 756 -93.79 -8.19 -18.62
CA ARG A 756 -93.10 -7.13 -19.36
C ARG A 756 -93.91 -6.72 -20.59
N ILE A 757 -94.51 -5.53 -20.56
CA ILE A 757 -95.16 -4.96 -21.74
C ILE A 757 -94.06 -4.38 -22.64
N VAL A 758 -93.85 -5.02 -23.80
CA VAL A 758 -92.80 -4.67 -24.76
C VAL A 758 -93.24 -3.49 -25.64
N ARG A 759 -94.53 -3.47 -26.01
CA ARG A 759 -95.14 -2.40 -26.80
C ARG A 759 -96.63 -2.28 -26.50
N PHE A 760 -97.13 -1.05 -26.48
CA PHE A 760 -98.55 -0.74 -26.66
C PHE A 760 -98.66 0.61 -27.39
N SER A 761 -99.35 0.65 -28.53
CA SER A 761 -99.41 1.85 -29.39
C SER A 761 -100.67 1.89 -30.26
N ALA A 762 -101.35 3.03 -30.31
CA ALA A 762 -102.34 3.35 -31.33
C ALA A 762 -101.68 3.89 -32.62
N THR A 763 -102.22 3.59 -33.81
CA THR A 763 -101.75 4.12 -35.09
C THR A 763 -102.88 4.17 -36.13
N PRO A 764 -103.17 5.33 -36.75
CA PRO A 764 -102.65 6.67 -36.42
C PRO A 764 -103.13 7.15 -35.05
N ALA A 765 -102.27 7.80 -34.27
CA ALA A 765 -102.60 8.27 -32.92
C ALA A 765 -103.57 9.48 -32.90
N THR A 766 -103.79 10.11 -34.06
CA THR A 766 -104.80 11.16 -34.26
C THR A 766 -105.65 10.80 -35.47
N ILE A 767 -106.97 10.92 -35.32
CA ILE A 767 -107.99 10.66 -36.34
C ILE A 767 -108.97 11.84 -36.40
N ASN A 768 -109.69 11.99 -37.51
CA ASN A 768 -110.90 12.82 -37.51
C ASN A 768 -112.10 11.98 -37.05
N SER A 769 -113.14 12.62 -36.51
CA SER A 769 -114.36 11.92 -36.09
C SER A 769 -114.95 11.09 -37.25
N GLY A 770 -115.24 9.81 -36.98
CA GLY A 770 -115.68 8.82 -37.97
C GLY A 770 -114.58 8.00 -38.65
N GLN A 771 -113.30 8.21 -38.31
CA GLN A 771 -112.18 7.36 -38.76
C GLN A 771 -111.75 6.34 -37.69
N THR A 772 -110.84 5.43 -38.05
CA THR A 772 -110.38 4.30 -37.22
C THR A 772 -108.90 4.40 -36.92
N SER A 773 -108.49 3.92 -35.74
CA SER A 773 -107.10 3.77 -35.31
C SER A 773 -106.84 2.34 -34.85
N THR A 774 -105.70 1.76 -35.22
CA THR A 774 -105.33 0.39 -34.83
C THR A 774 -104.49 0.42 -33.55
N LEU A 775 -104.96 -0.24 -32.50
CA LEU A 775 -104.14 -0.58 -31.33
C LEU A 775 -103.25 -1.78 -31.69
N LEU A 776 -101.99 -1.74 -31.26
CA LEU A 776 -101.00 -2.82 -31.38
C LEU A 776 -100.31 -3.03 -30.04
N TRP A 777 -100.23 -4.27 -29.55
CA TRP A 777 -99.51 -4.62 -28.32
C TRP A 777 -98.64 -5.88 -28.46
N VAL A 778 -97.60 -5.94 -27.64
CA VAL A 778 -96.74 -7.12 -27.41
C VAL A 778 -96.34 -7.15 -25.93
N VAL A 779 -96.50 -8.31 -25.30
CA VAL A 779 -96.31 -8.54 -23.86
C VAL A 779 -95.61 -9.89 -23.66
N GLU A 780 -94.58 -9.89 -22.81
CA GLU A 780 -93.82 -11.07 -22.38
C GLU A 780 -94.18 -11.43 -20.93
N ASN A 781 -94.01 -12.70 -20.57
CA ASN A 781 -94.18 -13.24 -19.21
C ASN A 781 -95.54 -12.95 -18.53
N ALA A 782 -96.60 -12.72 -19.31
CA ALA A 782 -97.97 -12.55 -18.81
C ALA A 782 -98.79 -13.84 -18.97
N THR A 783 -99.50 -14.27 -17.92
CA THR A 783 -100.50 -15.34 -17.99
C THR A 783 -101.91 -14.81 -18.34
N ARG A 784 -102.10 -13.49 -18.28
CA ARG A 784 -103.36 -12.80 -18.61
C ARG A 784 -103.05 -11.39 -19.12
N VAL A 785 -103.71 -10.94 -20.20
CA VAL A 785 -103.64 -9.56 -20.69
C VAL A 785 -105.06 -9.04 -20.96
N ASN A 786 -105.31 -7.80 -20.58
CA ASN A 786 -106.60 -7.11 -20.72
C ASN A 786 -106.37 -5.68 -21.24
N ILE A 787 -107.28 -5.16 -22.07
CA ILE A 787 -107.27 -3.77 -22.54
C ILE A 787 -108.64 -3.13 -22.23
N THR A 788 -108.62 -1.94 -21.64
CA THR A 788 -109.87 -1.21 -21.29
C THR A 788 -110.72 -0.96 -22.53
N SER A 789 -112.04 -1.16 -22.41
CA SER A 789 -113.02 -1.04 -23.50
C SER A 789 -112.81 -1.99 -24.70
N VAL A 790 -111.88 -2.94 -24.62
CA VAL A 790 -111.63 -4.00 -25.63
C VAL A 790 -111.84 -5.39 -25.03
N GLY A 791 -111.42 -5.60 -23.77
CA GLY A 791 -111.57 -6.87 -23.05
C GLY A 791 -110.26 -7.65 -22.91
N ASP A 792 -110.38 -8.96 -22.69
CA ASP A 792 -109.23 -9.86 -22.54
C ASP A 792 -108.64 -10.24 -23.89
N VAL A 793 -107.31 -10.22 -23.99
CA VAL A 793 -106.56 -10.38 -25.23
C VAL A 793 -105.37 -11.32 -25.06
N GLN A 794 -104.89 -11.86 -26.18
CA GLN A 794 -103.64 -12.64 -26.19
C GLN A 794 -102.41 -11.73 -25.95
N PRO A 795 -101.26 -12.26 -25.49
CA PRO A 795 -100.10 -11.45 -25.12
C PRO A 795 -99.53 -10.56 -26.25
N GLY A 796 -99.78 -10.88 -27.52
CA GLY A 796 -99.55 -9.98 -28.64
C GLY A 796 -100.75 -9.95 -29.57
N GLY A 797 -101.01 -8.81 -30.21
CA GLY A 797 -102.13 -8.65 -31.13
C GLY A 797 -102.37 -7.22 -31.60
N THR A 798 -103.40 -7.07 -32.45
CA THR A 798 -103.90 -5.79 -32.96
C THR A 798 -105.41 -5.73 -32.85
N GLN A 799 -105.96 -4.54 -32.58
CA GLN A 799 -107.41 -4.29 -32.57
C GLN A 799 -107.71 -2.88 -33.10
N ASP A 800 -108.58 -2.80 -34.09
CA ASP A 800 -109.11 -1.54 -34.59
C ASP A 800 -110.15 -0.92 -33.64
N VAL A 801 -110.04 0.38 -33.42
CA VAL A 801 -110.96 1.17 -32.59
C VAL A 801 -111.32 2.50 -33.27
N SER A 802 -112.59 2.89 -33.17
CA SER A 802 -113.13 4.12 -33.80
C SER A 802 -113.81 5.02 -32.75
N PRO A 803 -113.06 5.58 -31.78
CA PRO A 803 -113.66 6.39 -30.72
C PRO A 803 -114.21 7.72 -31.26
N ALA A 804 -115.39 8.13 -30.77
CA ALA A 804 -116.06 9.36 -31.20
C ALA A 804 -115.50 10.65 -30.57
N ALA A 805 -114.67 10.52 -29.53
CA ALA A 805 -113.95 11.58 -28.84
C ALA A 805 -112.59 11.04 -28.35
N THR A 806 -111.63 11.93 -28.06
CA THR A 806 -110.28 11.55 -27.61
C THR A 806 -110.32 10.55 -26.45
N THR A 807 -109.79 9.34 -26.67
CA THR A 807 -109.95 8.19 -25.77
C THR A 807 -108.60 7.54 -25.46
N THR A 808 -108.33 7.29 -24.17
CA THR A 808 -107.13 6.58 -23.70
C THR A 808 -107.48 5.13 -23.37
N TYR A 809 -106.73 4.20 -23.96
CA TYR A 809 -106.80 2.78 -23.70
C TYR A 809 -105.67 2.39 -22.72
N THR A 810 -105.96 1.54 -21.75
CA THR A 810 -104.99 0.99 -20.79
C THR A 810 -104.90 -0.51 -20.96
N LEU A 811 -103.69 -1.02 -21.21
CA LEU A 811 -103.35 -2.44 -21.20
C LEU A 811 -102.86 -2.83 -19.81
N THR A 812 -103.34 -3.95 -19.29
CA THR A 812 -102.92 -4.57 -18.03
C THR A 812 -102.48 -6.01 -18.29
N ALA A 813 -101.27 -6.36 -17.85
CA ALA A 813 -100.69 -7.69 -17.98
C ALA A 813 -100.39 -8.27 -16.59
N THR A 814 -100.72 -9.55 -16.35
CA THR A 814 -100.62 -10.19 -15.02
C THR A 814 -99.98 -11.58 -15.09
N ASN A 815 -99.18 -11.95 -14.10
CA ASN A 815 -98.68 -13.30 -13.83
C ASN A 815 -98.66 -13.59 -12.30
N GLN A 816 -98.08 -14.71 -11.88
CA GLN A 816 -98.01 -15.09 -10.45
C GLN A 816 -97.14 -14.18 -9.57
N ALA A 817 -96.22 -13.40 -10.15
CA ALA A 817 -95.40 -12.42 -9.43
C ALA A 817 -96.07 -11.03 -9.32
N GLY A 818 -97.15 -10.78 -10.06
CA GLY A 818 -97.92 -9.52 -10.02
C GLY A 818 -98.34 -9.03 -11.40
N SER A 819 -98.55 -7.72 -11.55
CA SER A 819 -99.02 -7.10 -12.80
C SER A 819 -98.23 -5.85 -13.21
N ALA A 820 -98.32 -5.52 -14.50
CA ALA A 820 -97.77 -4.33 -15.13
C ALA A 820 -98.82 -3.68 -16.04
N THR A 821 -98.71 -2.37 -16.28
CA THR A 821 -99.68 -1.61 -17.11
C THR A 821 -98.99 -0.67 -18.10
N ALA A 822 -99.69 -0.34 -19.19
CA ALA A 822 -99.28 0.65 -20.19
C ALA A 822 -100.50 1.36 -20.79
N GLN A 823 -100.32 2.56 -21.34
CA GLN A 823 -101.41 3.35 -21.92
C GLN A 823 -101.08 3.86 -23.33
N THR A 824 -102.12 4.07 -24.15
CA THR A 824 -102.02 4.76 -25.43
C THR A 824 -103.32 5.50 -25.74
N THR A 825 -103.24 6.65 -26.40
CA THR A 825 -104.38 7.57 -26.59
C THR A 825 -104.63 7.81 -28.07
N VAL A 826 -105.90 7.70 -28.47
CA VAL A 826 -106.39 8.07 -29.80
C VAL A 826 -107.04 9.44 -29.70
N THR A 827 -106.48 10.44 -30.38
CA THR A 827 -106.97 11.83 -30.39
C THR A 827 -107.97 12.03 -31.53
N VAL A 828 -109.10 12.68 -31.28
CA VAL A 828 -110.18 12.86 -32.26
C VAL A 828 -110.39 14.33 -32.58
N ASN A 829 -110.15 14.72 -33.83
CA ASN A 829 -110.33 16.09 -34.34
C ASN A 829 -111.73 16.32 -34.93
N VAL A 830 -112.23 17.55 -34.77
CA VAL A 830 -113.50 18.07 -35.32
C VAL A 830 -113.30 19.50 -35.84
N ILE A 831 -113.96 19.85 -36.95
CA ILE A 831 -113.67 21.08 -37.74
C ILE A 831 -114.93 21.96 -37.86
N PRO A 832 -114.88 23.27 -37.50
CA PRO A 832 -116.00 24.20 -37.65
C PRO A 832 -116.05 24.90 -39.02
N LEU A 833 -117.22 25.44 -39.38
CA LEU A 833 -117.52 26.10 -40.67
C LEU A 833 -117.42 27.64 -40.59
N VAL A 834 -117.09 28.28 -41.72
CA VAL A 834 -116.93 29.74 -41.88
C VAL A 834 -118.14 30.36 -42.57
N LYS A 835 -118.59 31.56 -42.16
CA LYS A 835 -119.66 32.30 -42.84
C LYS A 835 -119.65 33.82 -42.57
N ILE A 836 -119.86 34.65 -43.60
CA ILE A 836 -120.15 36.09 -43.49
C ILE A 836 -121.62 36.30 -43.08
N THR A 837 -121.85 37.21 -42.15
CA THR A 837 -123.18 37.51 -41.59
C THR A 837 -123.69 38.92 -41.90
N SER A 838 -122.81 39.85 -42.29
CA SER A 838 -123.17 41.21 -42.71
C SER A 838 -122.05 41.85 -43.51
N PHE A 839 -122.39 42.67 -44.51
CA PHE A 839 -121.45 43.60 -45.16
C PHE A 839 -122.20 44.87 -45.63
N THR A 840 -121.82 46.05 -45.11
CA THR A 840 -122.49 47.33 -45.35
C THR A 840 -121.51 48.50 -45.56
N ALA A 841 -122.03 49.63 -46.05
CA ALA A 841 -121.28 50.85 -46.37
C ALA A 841 -122.05 52.10 -45.88
N THR A 842 -121.37 53.02 -45.20
CA THR A 842 -121.97 54.20 -44.56
C THR A 842 -121.11 55.45 -44.77
N PRO A 843 -121.58 56.50 -45.48
CA PRO A 843 -122.77 56.48 -46.35
C PRO A 843 -122.63 55.47 -47.50
N PRO A 844 -123.72 54.93 -48.05
CA PRO A 844 -123.67 53.82 -49.03
C PRO A 844 -123.10 54.21 -50.42
N VAL A 845 -122.91 55.50 -50.69
CA VAL A 845 -122.18 56.03 -51.85
C VAL A 845 -121.20 57.09 -51.38
N SER A 846 -120.08 57.27 -52.08
CA SER A 846 -119.14 58.34 -51.75
C SER A 846 -119.49 59.61 -52.53
N PRO A 847 -119.77 60.75 -51.87
CA PRO A 847 -120.36 61.93 -52.54
C PRO A 847 -119.43 62.67 -53.52
N SER A 848 -118.13 62.33 -53.59
CA SER A 848 -117.17 62.89 -54.56
C SER A 848 -115.88 62.05 -54.60
N PRO A 849 -114.98 62.23 -55.60
CA PRO A 849 -113.68 61.55 -55.67
C PRO A 849 -112.92 61.58 -54.33
N GLY A 850 -112.68 60.40 -53.75
CA GLY A 850 -111.97 60.28 -52.47
C GLY A 850 -112.71 60.80 -51.23
N SER A 851 -114.02 61.08 -51.30
CA SER A 851 -114.84 61.22 -50.10
C SER A 851 -114.86 59.94 -49.27
N ALA A 852 -115.06 60.06 -47.96
CA ALA A 852 -114.98 58.94 -47.02
C ALA A 852 -116.29 58.15 -46.94
N VAL A 853 -116.18 56.83 -47.00
CA VAL A 853 -117.23 55.85 -46.74
C VAL A 853 -116.67 54.79 -45.80
N VAL A 854 -117.39 54.51 -44.71
CA VAL A 854 -117.01 53.43 -43.79
C VAL A 854 -117.65 52.13 -44.26
N LEU A 855 -116.84 51.15 -44.62
CA LEU A 855 -117.26 49.77 -44.81
C LEU A 855 -117.29 49.04 -43.47
N ALA A 856 -118.23 48.11 -43.31
CA ALA A 856 -118.34 47.25 -42.14
C ALA A 856 -118.74 45.83 -42.56
N CYS A 857 -117.92 44.82 -42.25
CA CYS A 857 -118.23 43.41 -42.50
C CYS A 857 -118.08 42.57 -41.23
N THR A 858 -118.98 41.63 -41.01
CA THR A 858 -118.98 40.71 -39.87
C THR A 858 -118.99 39.26 -40.36
N ALA A 859 -118.18 38.40 -39.76
CA ALA A 859 -118.15 36.97 -40.07
C ALA A 859 -117.94 36.09 -38.84
N ALA A 860 -118.53 34.90 -38.87
CA ALA A 860 -118.41 33.85 -37.87
C ALA A 860 -117.52 32.70 -38.39
N GLY A 861 -116.79 32.04 -37.50
CA GLY A 861 -115.90 30.90 -37.84
C GLY A 861 -114.61 31.28 -38.56
N ALA A 862 -114.49 32.50 -39.06
CA ALA A 862 -113.26 33.03 -39.65
C ALA A 862 -112.21 33.37 -38.58
N VAL A 863 -110.92 33.19 -38.93
CA VAL A 863 -109.77 33.70 -38.17
C VAL A 863 -109.30 35.07 -38.68
N SER A 864 -109.65 35.42 -39.92
CA SER A 864 -109.41 36.75 -40.47
C SER A 864 -110.53 37.18 -41.42
N ILE A 865 -110.75 38.49 -41.49
CA ILE A 865 -111.63 39.11 -42.47
C ILE A 865 -110.77 40.00 -43.36
N THR A 866 -110.64 39.66 -44.63
CA THR A 866 -109.93 40.47 -45.63
C THR A 866 -110.93 41.36 -46.35
N MET A 867 -110.78 42.67 -46.28
CA MET A 867 -111.71 43.62 -46.90
C MET A 867 -110.99 44.93 -47.25
N ALA A 868 -111.26 45.49 -48.43
CA ALA A 868 -110.53 46.64 -48.98
C ALA A 868 -108.99 46.47 -49.05
N GLY A 869 -108.51 45.23 -49.10
CA GLY A 869 -107.08 44.88 -49.12
C GLY A 869 -106.43 44.72 -47.74
N SER A 870 -107.07 45.21 -46.67
CA SER A 870 -106.60 44.99 -45.30
C SER A 870 -107.10 43.66 -44.75
N VAL A 871 -106.20 42.92 -44.08
CA VAL A 871 -106.54 41.72 -43.31
C VAL A 871 -106.81 42.14 -41.87
N PHE A 872 -108.06 42.03 -41.44
CA PHE A 872 -108.50 42.28 -40.07
C PHE A 872 -108.57 40.97 -39.29
N GLY A 873 -108.55 41.08 -37.96
CA GLY A 873 -108.82 39.96 -37.07
C GLY A 873 -110.28 39.44 -37.17
N PRO A 874 -110.62 38.39 -36.42
CA PRO A 874 -111.94 37.78 -36.46
C PRO A 874 -113.01 38.69 -35.81
N GLY A 875 -114.28 38.54 -36.23
CA GLY A 875 -115.42 39.27 -35.66
C GLY A 875 -116.04 40.27 -36.64
N THR A 876 -115.97 41.58 -36.31
CA THR A 876 -116.44 42.67 -37.18
C THR A 876 -115.27 43.57 -37.58
N ALA A 877 -114.99 43.61 -38.87
CA ALA A 877 -114.02 44.49 -39.49
C ALA A 877 -114.71 45.76 -40.00
N THR A 878 -114.30 46.94 -39.52
CA THR A 878 -114.68 48.23 -40.12
C THR A 878 -113.47 48.93 -40.70
N THR A 879 -113.65 49.63 -41.83
CA THR A 879 -112.58 50.39 -42.46
C THR A 879 -113.11 51.56 -43.27
N THR A 880 -112.48 52.72 -43.11
CA THR A 880 -112.85 53.93 -43.86
C THR A 880 -112.14 53.91 -45.19
N VAL A 881 -112.84 53.49 -46.23
CA VAL A 881 -112.38 53.67 -47.60
C VAL A 881 -112.65 55.09 -48.05
N ARG A 882 -111.73 55.61 -48.86
CA ARG A 882 -111.97 56.75 -49.73
C ARG A 882 -111.91 56.17 -51.13
N PRO A 883 -112.96 55.45 -51.58
CA PRO A 883 -112.87 54.77 -52.86
C PRO A 883 -112.60 55.86 -53.86
N ALA A 884 -111.51 55.69 -54.59
CA ALA A 884 -111.22 56.67 -55.58
C ALA A 884 -112.31 56.55 -56.62
N GLN A 885 -112.56 55.34 -57.19
CA GLN A 885 -113.61 55.02 -58.17
C GLN A 885 -114.83 54.21 -57.74
N ASP A 886 -115.82 54.04 -58.63
CA ASP A 886 -116.86 53.00 -58.55
C ASP A 886 -116.18 51.66 -58.23
N THR A 887 -116.23 51.28 -56.95
CA THR A 887 -115.42 50.18 -56.41
C THR A 887 -116.33 49.17 -55.74
N THR A 888 -116.41 47.99 -56.32
CA THR A 888 -116.94 46.82 -55.63
C THR A 888 -115.88 46.29 -54.68
N TYR A 889 -116.09 46.51 -53.40
CA TYR A 889 -115.32 45.87 -52.35
C TYR A 889 -115.85 44.45 -52.14
N THR A 890 -114.95 43.53 -51.85
CA THR A 890 -115.32 42.19 -51.38
C THR A 890 -114.78 42.02 -49.97
N CYS A 891 -115.65 41.56 -49.08
CA CYS A 891 -115.28 40.98 -47.81
C CYS A 891 -115.06 39.49 -48.04
N ILE A 892 -113.89 38.98 -47.69
CA ILE A 892 -113.56 37.55 -47.70
C ILE A 892 -113.21 37.15 -46.27
N ALA A 893 -113.99 36.25 -45.70
CA ALA A 893 -113.78 35.73 -44.36
C ALA A 893 -113.11 34.36 -44.46
N THR A 894 -111.91 34.21 -43.89
CA THR A 894 -111.07 33.02 -44.03
C THR A 894 -110.97 32.29 -42.69
N GLY A 895 -111.24 30.98 -42.68
CA GLY A 895 -111.15 30.10 -41.51
C GLY A 895 -109.75 29.53 -41.24
N PRO A 896 -109.56 28.82 -40.11
CA PRO A 896 -108.26 28.34 -39.66
C PRO A 896 -107.55 27.40 -40.67
N THR A 897 -108.34 26.72 -41.51
CA THR A 897 -107.90 25.71 -42.49
C THR A 897 -107.99 26.22 -43.94
N GLY A 898 -108.05 27.54 -44.14
CA GLY A 898 -108.07 28.16 -45.48
C GLY A 898 -109.44 28.17 -46.18
N GLN A 899 -110.48 27.63 -45.55
CA GLN A 899 -111.87 27.72 -46.05
C GLN A 899 -112.32 29.19 -46.09
N THR A 900 -113.00 29.62 -47.15
CA THR A 900 -113.46 31.01 -47.29
C THR A 900 -114.96 31.11 -47.54
N ASP A 901 -115.58 32.15 -46.98
CA ASP A 901 -116.85 32.69 -47.45
C ASP A 901 -116.63 34.14 -47.93
N GLN A 902 -117.40 34.62 -48.91
CA GLN A 902 -117.19 35.94 -49.52
C GLN A 902 -118.48 36.65 -49.92
N GLN A 903 -118.53 37.96 -49.66
CA GLN A 903 -119.65 38.83 -50.00
C GLN A 903 -119.12 40.16 -50.58
N SER A 904 -119.75 40.65 -51.64
CA SER A 904 -119.36 41.89 -52.33
C SER A 904 -120.36 43.02 -52.15
N LEU A 905 -119.87 44.27 -52.14
CA LEU A 905 -120.63 45.49 -51.95
C LEU A 905 -120.00 46.66 -52.75
N THR A 906 -120.81 47.36 -53.54
CA THR A 906 -120.33 48.44 -54.44
C THR A 906 -120.57 49.83 -53.87
N VAL A 907 -119.51 50.65 -53.82
CA VAL A 907 -119.54 52.07 -53.45
C VAL A 907 -119.10 52.93 -54.65
N LYS A 908 -119.85 53.98 -55.03
CA LYS A 908 -119.76 54.65 -56.36
C LYS A 908 -118.99 56.02 -56.43
N VAL A 909 -117.94 56.21 -57.30
CA VAL A 909 -116.87 57.30 -57.32
C VAL A 909 -115.87 57.40 -58.61
N THR A 910 -114.66 58.12 -58.69
CA THR A 910 -113.38 57.97 -59.64
C THR A 910 -111.86 58.31 -59.10
N GLN A 911 -110.55 57.74 -59.15
CA GLN A 911 -109.53 56.57 -59.44
C GLN A 911 -108.01 56.85 -58.80
N PRO A 912 -106.74 56.16 -58.67
CA PRO A 912 -105.88 54.88 -59.02
C PRO A 912 -104.69 54.28 -57.99
N PRO A 913 -103.58 53.43 -58.28
CA PRO A 913 -102.65 52.56 -57.33
C PRO A 913 -100.99 52.55 -57.02
N PRO A 914 -100.01 51.52 -57.24
CA PRO A 914 -98.81 50.94 -56.37
C PRO A 914 -97.25 50.85 -56.92
N PRO A 915 -96.10 50.02 -56.63
CA PRO A 915 -95.35 49.03 -55.63
C PRO A 915 -93.69 49.16 -55.41
N THR A 916 -92.56 48.37 -55.04
CA THR A 916 -91.93 47.03 -54.41
C THR A 916 -90.27 46.90 -54.19
N GLY A 917 -89.51 45.81 -53.67
CA GLY A 917 -87.94 45.66 -53.38
C GLY A 917 -87.10 44.26 -53.04
N GLY A 918 -85.73 44.14 -52.65
CA GLY A 918 -84.79 42.87 -52.41
C GLY A 918 -83.25 42.84 -51.78
N THR A 919 -82.39 41.73 -51.62
CA THR A 919 -81.03 41.53 -50.78
C THR A 919 -79.66 40.65 -51.14
N GLY A 920 -78.91 39.78 -50.29
CA GLY A 920 -77.35 39.46 -50.21
C GLY A 920 -76.48 38.04 -49.98
N PRO A 921 -75.29 37.87 -49.21
CA PRO A 921 -73.89 37.16 -49.50
C PRO A 921 -73.12 36.04 -48.56
N THR A 922 -71.86 35.44 -48.85
CA THR A 922 -70.93 34.45 -48.01
C THR A 922 -69.36 34.17 -48.45
N ILE A 923 -68.47 33.27 -47.85
CA ILE A 923 -66.91 33.03 -47.96
C ILE A 923 -66.21 31.59 -47.69
N VAL A 924 -64.93 31.21 -48.17
CA VAL A 924 -63.96 30.03 -47.82
C VAL A 924 -62.40 30.18 -48.18
N VAL A 925 -61.42 29.45 -47.54
CA VAL A 925 -59.92 29.35 -47.87
C VAL A 925 -59.31 27.90 -47.80
N ALA A 926 -58.30 27.56 -48.63
CA ALA A 926 -57.60 26.25 -48.67
C ALA A 926 -56.21 26.22 -47.99
N GLY A 927 -55.75 25.03 -47.56
CA GLY A 927 -54.52 24.85 -46.76
C GLY A 927 -54.67 25.20 -45.27
N GLY A 928 -55.72 25.93 -44.91
CA GLY A 928 -55.98 26.41 -43.54
C GLY A 928 -55.47 27.84 -43.32
N THR A 929 -55.79 28.41 -42.16
CA THR A 929 -55.46 29.81 -41.82
C THR A 929 -54.14 29.96 -41.05
N SER A 930 -53.35 28.88 -40.88
CA SER A 930 -52.00 28.89 -40.34
C SER A 930 -51.15 27.88 -41.13
N ILE A 931 -50.01 28.34 -41.67
CA ILE A 931 -49.15 27.59 -42.61
C ILE A 931 -47.69 27.79 -42.22
N THR A 932 -46.84 26.75 -42.30
CA THR A 932 -45.40 26.83 -41.98
C THR A 932 -44.53 26.54 -43.20
N THR A 933 -43.48 27.33 -43.43
CA THR A 933 -42.60 27.21 -44.61
C THR A 933 -41.12 27.51 -44.31
N ILE A 934 -40.23 26.87 -45.08
CA ILE A 934 -38.80 27.23 -45.21
C ILE A 934 -38.50 27.97 -46.52
N TYR A 935 -39.47 28.05 -47.43
CA TYR A 935 -39.35 28.74 -48.72
C TYR A 935 -39.86 30.17 -48.61
N ARG A 936 -39.06 31.11 -49.10
CA ARG A 936 -39.35 32.56 -49.06
C ARG A 936 -40.45 32.99 -50.04
N ILE A 937 -40.78 32.18 -51.04
CA ILE A 937 -41.88 32.41 -51.99
C ILE A 937 -42.86 31.24 -51.88
N ILE A 938 -44.14 31.54 -51.71
CA ILE A 938 -45.25 30.57 -51.56
C ILE A 938 -46.50 31.04 -52.32
N THR A 939 -47.51 30.19 -52.46
CA THR A 939 -48.80 30.53 -53.08
C THR A 939 -49.95 30.09 -52.15
N LEU A 940 -50.99 30.91 -52.02
CA LEU A 940 -52.22 30.60 -51.27
C LEU A 940 -53.40 30.38 -52.25
N ASP A 941 -54.52 29.84 -51.75
CA ASP A 941 -55.75 29.60 -52.53
C ASP A 941 -57.01 29.82 -51.68
N ALA A 942 -57.95 30.64 -52.17
CA ALA A 942 -59.26 30.93 -51.57
C ALA A 942 -60.43 30.84 -52.57
N SER A 943 -60.27 30.03 -53.63
CA SER A 943 -61.23 29.89 -54.74
C SER A 943 -62.63 29.34 -54.36
N GLY A 944 -62.86 28.87 -53.13
CA GLY A 944 -64.09 28.15 -52.71
C GLY A 944 -65.25 28.99 -52.15
N SER A 945 -65.28 30.32 -52.33
CA SER A 945 -66.29 31.22 -51.74
C SER A 945 -67.63 31.30 -52.53
N PHE A 946 -68.78 31.63 -51.91
CA PHE A 946 -70.10 31.70 -52.58
C PHE A 946 -71.11 32.72 -51.95
N SER A 947 -72.26 33.00 -52.59
CA SER A 947 -73.35 33.88 -52.08
C SER A 947 -74.73 33.17 -52.00
N PRO A 948 -75.50 33.27 -50.89
CA PRO A 948 -76.79 32.59 -50.70
C PRO A 948 -77.92 33.03 -51.65
N GLN A 949 -77.96 34.30 -52.08
CA GLN A 949 -78.97 34.77 -53.05
C GLN A 949 -78.52 34.58 -54.52
N GLY A 950 -77.41 33.88 -54.75
CA GLY A 950 -76.88 33.62 -56.10
C GLY A 950 -76.23 34.83 -56.79
N ASN A 951 -75.97 35.91 -56.03
CA ASN A 951 -75.44 37.20 -56.49
C ASN A 951 -73.95 37.11 -56.90
N ASN A 952 -73.68 36.44 -58.01
CA ASN A 952 -72.35 36.27 -58.60
C ASN A 952 -72.05 37.37 -59.65
N PRO A 953 -70.78 37.59 -60.06
CA PRO A 953 -69.55 36.99 -59.54
C PRO A 953 -69.12 37.58 -58.19
N LEU A 954 -68.19 36.90 -57.52
CA LEU A 954 -67.53 37.39 -56.32
C LEU A 954 -66.23 38.13 -56.65
N THR A 955 -65.85 39.07 -55.79
CA THR A 955 -64.54 39.75 -55.82
C THR A 955 -63.71 39.37 -54.59
N PHE A 956 -62.38 39.39 -54.72
CA PHE A 956 -61.44 39.04 -53.66
C PHE A 956 -60.44 40.20 -53.45
N ASN A 957 -60.00 40.42 -52.21
CA ASN A 957 -58.98 41.42 -51.86
C ASN A 957 -58.15 40.93 -50.66
N TRP A 958 -56.84 40.79 -50.85
CA TRP A 958 -55.86 40.37 -49.85
C TRP A 958 -54.98 41.54 -49.38
N THR A 959 -54.78 41.69 -48.07
CA THR A 959 -53.90 42.73 -47.49
C THR A 959 -52.93 42.16 -46.46
N VAL A 960 -51.76 42.81 -46.29
CA VAL A 960 -50.80 42.48 -45.22
C VAL A 960 -51.23 43.14 -43.92
N ARG A 961 -51.39 42.36 -42.84
CA ARG A 961 -51.68 42.83 -41.49
C ARG A 961 -50.42 42.92 -40.61
N ALA A 962 -49.47 41.99 -40.73
CA ALA A 962 -48.22 42.01 -39.97
C ALA A 962 -47.04 41.35 -40.71
N GLN A 963 -45.84 41.89 -40.46
CA GLN A 963 -44.54 41.57 -41.08
C GLN A 963 -44.51 41.76 -42.61
N ALA A 964 -43.53 42.53 -43.12
CA ALA A 964 -43.56 43.02 -44.50
C ALA A 964 -43.25 41.94 -45.55
N ALA A 965 -44.24 41.63 -46.38
CA ALA A 965 -44.18 40.70 -47.52
C ALA A 965 -44.85 41.32 -48.76
N ALA A 966 -44.48 40.87 -49.96
CA ALA A 966 -45.12 41.28 -51.21
C ALA A 966 -46.18 40.24 -51.62
N ILE A 967 -47.36 40.70 -52.09
CA ILE A 967 -48.45 39.85 -52.58
C ILE A 967 -48.68 40.15 -54.06
N LEU A 968 -48.72 39.11 -54.91
CA LEU A 968 -48.85 39.26 -56.36
C LEU A 968 -49.75 38.15 -56.96
N PRO A 969 -50.92 38.46 -57.55
CA PRO A 969 -51.72 39.69 -57.42
C PRO A 969 -52.63 39.65 -56.18
N PRO A 970 -52.79 40.76 -55.42
CA PRO A 970 -53.61 40.76 -54.19
C PRO A 970 -55.12 40.67 -54.41
N ASN A 971 -55.61 40.75 -55.66
CA ASN A 971 -57.03 40.56 -56.00
C ASN A 971 -57.30 39.17 -56.60
N SER A 972 -56.31 38.26 -56.58
CA SER A 972 -56.46 36.89 -57.06
C SER A 972 -57.12 36.01 -55.97
N PRO A 973 -57.97 35.02 -56.33
CA PRO A 973 -58.27 33.93 -55.41
C PRO A 973 -57.02 33.10 -55.06
N THR A 974 -56.00 33.12 -55.92
CA THR A 974 -54.71 32.41 -55.75
C THR A 974 -53.51 33.38 -55.84
N PRO A 975 -53.15 34.10 -54.76
CA PRO A 975 -52.00 35.00 -54.76
C PRO A 975 -50.68 34.26 -54.48
N THR A 976 -49.60 34.70 -55.13
CA THR A 976 -48.22 34.35 -54.74
C THR A 976 -47.69 35.40 -53.77
N ILE A 977 -46.98 34.96 -52.73
CA ILE A 977 -46.46 35.80 -51.65
C ILE A 977 -44.94 35.61 -51.53
N GLU A 978 -44.20 36.72 -51.58
CA GLU A 978 -42.77 36.77 -51.28
C GLU A 978 -42.55 37.36 -49.89
N LEU A 979 -42.05 36.54 -48.96
CA LEU A 979 -41.80 36.87 -47.56
C LEU A 979 -40.51 37.70 -47.40
N GLY A 980 -40.31 38.30 -46.23
CA GLY A 980 -39.09 39.06 -45.93
C GLY A 980 -37.85 38.19 -45.72
N LEU A 981 -36.73 38.80 -45.30
CA LEU A 981 -35.47 38.10 -45.03
C LEU A 981 -35.33 37.61 -43.58
N ILE A 982 -36.28 37.98 -42.71
CA ILE A 982 -36.27 37.66 -41.27
C ILE A 982 -37.28 36.53 -41.03
N GLY A 983 -36.85 35.45 -40.36
CA GLY A 983 -37.76 34.39 -39.93
C GLY A 983 -38.73 34.88 -38.86
N GLY A 984 -39.99 34.45 -38.91
CA GLY A 984 -41.07 34.95 -38.06
C GLY A 984 -42.46 34.77 -38.68
N ASP A 985 -43.44 35.46 -38.12
CA ASP A 985 -44.87 35.25 -38.39
C ASP A 985 -45.46 36.38 -39.23
N TYR A 986 -45.88 36.04 -40.44
CA TYR A 986 -46.50 36.94 -41.41
C TYR A 986 -48.03 36.78 -41.37
N ILE A 987 -48.78 37.87 -41.36
CA ILE A 987 -50.25 37.85 -41.17
C ILE A 987 -50.95 38.65 -42.27
N PHE A 988 -52.06 38.14 -42.77
CA PHE A 988 -52.82 38.65 -43.91
C PHE A 988 -54.34 38.64 -43.66
N ASP A 989 -55.09 39.49 -44.35
CA ASP A 989 -56.56 39.49 -44.36
C ASP A 989 -57.12 39.23 -45.76
N LEU A 990 -58.36 38.74 -45.84
CA LEU A 990 -59.11 38.49 -47.07
C LEU A 990 -60.56 38.99 -46.95
N THR A 991 -61.05 39.75 -47.94
CA THR A 991 -62.45 40.22 -48.03
C THR A 991 -63.12 39.78 -49.34
N VAL A 992 -64.43 39.50 -49.28
CA VAL A 992 -65.25 39.04 -50.42
C VAL A 992 -66.63 39.70 -50.45
N THR A 993 -67.13 40.02 -51.64
CA THR A 993 -68.37 40.80 -51.88
C THR A 993 -69.21 40.22 -53.02
N ASP A 994 -70.54 40.35 -52.94
CA ASP A 994 -71.53 39.87 -53.92
C ASP A 994 -72.06 40.96 -54.87
N SER A 995 -72.71 40.55 -55.97
CA SER A 995 -73.19 41.46 -57.02
C SER A 995 -74.45 42.28 -56.68
N LYS A 996 -74.89 42.27 -55.41
CA LYS A 996 -75.89 43.21 -54.87
C LYS A 996 -75.29 44.16 -53.82
N GLY A 997 -73.96 44.12 -53.61
CA GLY A 997 -73.23 45.05 -52.75
C GLY A 997 -73.07 44.58 -51.30
N ASN A 998 -73.26 43.30 -51.01
CA ASN A 998 -73.20 42.73 -49.66
C ASN A 998 -71.90 41.92 -49.48
N SER A 999 -71.25 41.95 -48.30
CA SER A 999 -69.85 41.50 -48.14
C SER A 999 -69.52 40.74 -46.84
N SER A 1000 -68.30 40.20 -46.73
CA SER A 1000 -67.73 39.46 -45.57
C SER A 1000 -66.18 39.45 -45.57
N THR A 1001 -65.51 39.05 -44.46
CA THR A 1001 -64.03 39.14 -44.27
C THR A 1001 -63.44 38.04 -43.35
N ALA A 1002 -62.16 37.65 -43.52
CA ALA A 1002 -61.39 36.67 -42.74
C ALA A 1002 -59.87 37.00 -42.62
N THR A 1003 -59.10 36.24 -41.82
CA THR A 1003 -57.65 36.46 -41.50
C THR A 1003 -56.81 35.16 -41.57
N ILE A 1004 -55.53 35.25 -42.00
CA ILE A 1004 -54.59 34.15 -42.31
C ILE A 1004 -53.19 34.43 -41.73
N VAL A 1005 -52.43 33.39 -41.32
CA VAL A 1005 -51.06 33.46 -40.74
C VAL A 1005 -50.08 32.52 -41.47
N VAL A 1006 -48.81 32.92 -41.61
CA VAL A 1006 -47.72 32.15 -42.23
C VAL A 1006 -46.44 32.24 -41.38
N HIS A 1007 -45.93 31.10 -40.91
CA HIS A 1007 -44.73 30.96 -40.10
C HIS A 1007 -43.49 30.64 -40.98
N PHE A 1008 -42.50 31.53 -41.01
CA PHE A 1008 -41.30 31.37 -41.85
C PHE A 1008 -40.05 31.01 -41.04
N ILE A 1009 -39.48 29.83 -41.31
CA ILE A 1009 -38.31 29.29 -40.61
C ILE A 1009 -37.06 29.49 -41.48
N ASN A 1010 -36.18 30.42 -41.07
CA ASN A 1010 -34.93 30.73 -41.78
C ASN A 1010 -33.81 29.75 -41.37
N VAL A 1011 -33.37 28.90 -42.30
CA VAL A 1011 -32.34 27.87 -42.10
C VAL A 1011 -31.01 28.34 -42.67
N LYS A 1012 -29.98 28.52 -41.82
CA LYS A 1012 -28.65 28.99 -42.24
C LYS A 1012 -27.95 28.00 -43.19
N VAL A 1013 -27.34 28.55 -44.23
CA VAL A 1013 -26.19 27.98 -44.94
C VAL A 1013 -25.00 28.89 -44.65
N GLN A 1014 -23.85 28.27 -44.30
CA GLN A 1014 -22.55 28.86 -43.86
C GLN A 1014 -22.54 30.37 -43.53
#